data_AF-F6GYU2-F1
#
_entry.id   AF-F6GYU2-F1
#
_cell.length_a   1.000
_cell.length_b   1.000
_cell.length_c   1.000
_cell.angle_alpha   90.00
_cell.angle_beta   90.00
_cell.angle_gamma   90.00
#
_symmetry.space_group_name_H-M   'P 1'
#
loop_
_entity.id
_entity.type
_entity.pdbx_description
1 polymer ?
#
loop_
_entity_poly.entity_id
_entity_poly.type
_entity_poly.pdbx_seq_one_letter_code
_entity_poly.pdbx_strand_id
1 'polypeptide(L)'
;MMHPLLQQMGQGVVHQACPQEPGKQSRLWRSEDVHRILLKNEGTDAIEGIFLDTSPAEPIEFTILDTSPAVPIEFTTEAFKMMNKLRLLKVCRGHKCGSMVKNYEVRVSTNFEFPSYELRYLHWDGYPLEYLPSNFHGENLVELNLRYSKLRVLWQGLKPPEKLKPLEKLKVINLSHSQQLIQIPDFSDTPNLESLILKGCTNLENIPSSIWHLDSLVNLDLSHCSKLQELAEIPWNLYSLEYLNLASCKNLKSLPESLCNLKCLKTLNVIGCSKLPDNLGSLECLEKLYASSSELISPQSDSSLAGLCSLKVLDMHDTNLMQRAISGDIGSLYSLEELNLSYCNLTEKEIPDDICCLYSLRVLDLSGNLFLGVTDAISQLSELRELGLRHCKSLLEIPKLPSSLRVLDAHDCTGIKTLSSTSVLQWQWQLNCFKSAFLQEIQEMKYRRLLSLPANGVSQGFSTVIPGSGELPEWIQHQGVGNEVIVPLPPNWYDKDFLGLALCCVYIPQQGEPESSTSENESMDEPMDEPESSTSENATVNITQPYHLGCELTFLDDEIGFLDYLSCGSSCQCDHNDGVSESVWVTYYSNVAIKHRYRSDKPRFLKASFRGHVNGKPVKVEQCGIGLVHVDLENSSGVGSGKL
;
A
#
# COMPACT_ATOMS: atom_id res chain seq x y z
N MET A 1 21.92 -2.45 -1.89
CA MET A 1 21.60 -3.72 -2.56
C MET A 1 22.73 -4.11 -3.51
N MET A 2 23.15 -5.37 -3.51
CA MET A 2 24.15 -5.90 -4.45
C MET A 2 23.46 -6.27 -5.78
N HIS A 3 24.11 -5.97 -6.90
CA HIS A 3 23.58 -6.28 -8.24
C HIS A 3 23.42 -7.81 -8.42
N PRO A 4 22.32 -8.34 -8.98
CA PRO A 4 22.07 -9.78 -9.10
C PRO A 4 23.20 -10.54 -9.83
N LEU A 5 23.76 -9.95 -10.89
CA LEU A 5 24.90 -10.54 -11.61
C LEU A 5 26.18 -10.64 -10.75
N LEU A 6 26.43 -9.66 -9.87
CA LEU A 6 27.57 -9.72 -8.94
C LEU A 6 27.38 -10.81 -7.89
N GLN A 7 26.14 -10.98 -7.42
CA GLN A 7 25.77 -12.06 -6.51
C GLN A 7 25.97 -13.43 -7.17
N GLN A 8 25.47 -13.61 -8.40
CA GLN A 8 25.64 -14.86 -9.15
C GLN A 8 27.11 -15.16 -9.45
N MET A 9 27.90 -14.15 -9.83
CA MET A 9 29.34 -14.30 -10.04
C MET A 9 30.04 -14.73 -8.74
N GLY A 10 29.73 -14.08 -7.60
CA GLY A 10 30.27 -14.45 -6.29
C GLY A 10 29.91 -15.88 -5.88
N GLN A 11 28.66 -16.29 -6.08
CA GLN A 11 28.21 -17.67 -5.85
C GLN A 11 28.96 -18.67 -6.73
N GLY A 12 29.15 -18.34 -8.01
CA GLY A 12 29.88 -19.17 -8.97
C GLY A 12 31.34 -19.38 -8.58
N VAL A 13 32.04 -18.35 -8.14
CA VAL A 13 33.45 -18.43 -7.69
C VAL A 13 33.60 -19.37 -6.50
N VAL A 14 32.73 -19.26 -5.49
CA VAL A 14 32.78 -20.13 -4.30
C VAL A 14 32.48 -21.59 -4.67
N HIS A 15 31.51 -21.82 -5.54
CA HIS A 15 31.17 -23.16 -6.00
C HIS A 15 32.28 -23.82 -6.82
N GLN A 16 32.92 -23.06 -7.72
CA GLN A 16 33.98 -23.57 -8.59
C GLN A 16 35.28 -23.92 -7.83
N ALA A 17 35.50 -23.34 -6.64
CA ALA A 17 36.68 -23.63 -5.85
C ALA A 17 36.75 -25.11 -5.40
N CYS A 18 35.62 -25.72 -5.01
CA CYS A 18 35.55 -27.13 -4.59
C CYS A 18 34.18 -27.76 -4.98
N PRO A 19 33.93 -28.12 -6.26
CA PRO A 19 32.61 -28.53 -6.74
C PRO A 19 32.11 -29.87 -6.15
N GLN A 20 33.02 -30.78 -5.84
CA GLN A 20 32.74 -32.13 -5.37
C GLN A 20 32.71 -32.24 -3.83
N GLU A 21 33.23 -31.24 -3.13
CA GLU A 21 33.41 -31.25 -1.68
C GLU A 21 32.76 -29.99 -1.08
N PRO A 22 31.42 -29.95 -0.98
CA PRO A 22 30.71 -28.76 -0.52
C PRO A 22 31.12 -28.39 0.92
N GLY A 23 31.53 -29.36 1.75
CA GLY A 23 32.00 -29.13 3.11
C GLY A 23 33.25 -28.23 3.21
N LYS A 24 34.02 -28.07 2.13
CA LYS A 24 35.19 -27.16 2.06
C LYS A 24 34.86 -25.77 1.50
N GLN A 25 33.61 -25.54 1.10
CA GLN A 25 33.18 -24.24 0.59
C GLN A 25 32.92 -23.27 1.74
N SER A 26 33.28 -22.00 1.52
CA SER A 26 33.07 -20.95 2.53
C SER A 26 31.61 -20.51 2.67
N ARG A 27 30.78 -20.76 1.66
CA ARG A 27 29.35 -20.44 1.64
C ARG A 27 28.58 -21.54 0.93
N LEU A 28 27.49 -21.99 1.55
CA LEU A 28 26.55 -22.96 0.98
C LEU A 28 25.27 -22.25 0.56
N TRP A 29 24.86 -22.43 -0.70
CA TRP A 29 23.69 -21.76 -1.30
C TRP A 29 22.64 -22.72 -1.86
N ARG A 30 23.07 -23.94 -2.23
CA ARG A 30 22.18 -24.96 -2.78
C ARG A 30 21.60 -25.78 -1.63
N SER A 31 20.28 -25.86 -1.56
CA SER A 31 19.59 -26.60 -0.50
C SER A 31 19.98 -28.08 -0.47
N GLU A 32 20.31 -28.67 -1.63
CA GLU A 32 20.80 -30.05 -1.73
C GLU A 32 22.18 -30.23 -1.08
N ASP A 33 23.07 -29.26 -1.27
CA ASP A 33 24.42 -29.29 -0.67
C ASP A 33 24.34 -29.14 0.84
N VAL A 34 23.49 -28.21 1.32
CA VAL A 34 23.21 -28.03 2.75
C VAL A 34 22.63 -29.32 3.34
N HIS A 35 21.58 -29.87 2.72
CA HIS A 35 20.95 -31.11 3.19
C HIS A 35 21.94 -32.28 3.24
N ARG A 36 22.76 -32.48 2.20
CA ARG A 36 23.78 -33.53 2.16
C ARG A 36 24.81 -33.39 3.29
N ILE A 37 25.30 -32.17 3.51
CA ILE A 37 26.30 -31.90 4.55
C ILE A 37 25.73 -32.15 5.94
N LEU A 38 24.51 -31.65 6.20
CA LEU A 38 23.86 -31.81 7.51
C LEU A 38 23.52 -33.28 7.77
N LEU A 39 22.99 -34.00 6.78
CA LEU A 39 22.62 -35.42 6.91
C LEU A 39 23.84 -36.32 7.20
N LYS A 40 24.99 -36.01 6.60
CA LYS A 40 26.24 -36.81 6.76
C LYS A 40 27.17 -36.30 7.84
N ASN A 41 26.83 -35.20 8.52
CA ASN A 41 27.72 -34.51 9.47
C ASN A 41 29.09 -34.14 8.86
N GLU A 42 29.11 -33.74 7.58
CA GLU A 42 30.34 -33.40 6.83
C GLU A 42 30.68 -31.90 6.91
N GLY A 43 30.09 -31.18 7.86
CA GLY A 43 30.39 -29.77 8.10
C GLY A 43 31.84 -29.56 8.52
N THR A 44 32.47 -28.48 8.06
CA THR A 44 33.84 -28.13 8.48
C THR A 44 33.93 -26.66 8.86
N ASP A 45 35.06 -26.26 9.44
CA ASP A 45 35.34 -24.87 9.81
C ASP A 45 35.56 -23.97 8.59
N ALA A 46 35.67 -24.52 7.38
CA ALA A 46 35.64 -23.74 6.15
C ALA A 46 34.29 -23.05 5.95
N ILE A 47 33.18 -23.67 6.40
CA ILE A 47 31.83 -23.15 6.21
C ILE A 47 31.61 -21.96 7.14
N GLU A 48 31.61 -20.78 6.55
CA GLU A 48 31.38 -19.52 7.23
C GLU A 48 29.96 -18.97 7.00
N GLY A 49 29.19 -19.55 6.07
CA GLY A 49 27.80 -19.14 5.87
C GLY A 49 26.92 -20.18 5.19
N ILE A 50 25.68 -20.30 5.66
CA ILE A 50 24.68 -21.24 5.17
C ILE A 50 23.44 -20.46 4.76
N PHE A 51 23.00 -20.69 3.53
CA PHE A 51 21.74 -20.20 2.99
C PHE A 51 20.91 -21.41 2.59
N LEU A 52 19.79 -21.59 3.29
CA LEU A 52 18.84 -22.66 3.05
C LEU A 52 17.51 -22.03 2.62
N ASP A 53 17.15 -22.25 1.36
CA ASP A 53 15.80 -21.99 0.90
C ASP A 53 14.97 -23.26 1.10
N THR A 54 13.95 -23.17 1.95
CA THR A 54 13.04 -24.29 2.23
C THR A 54 11.90 -24.36 1.21
N SER A 55 11.84 -23.47 0.22
CA SER A 55 10.91 -23.62 -0.87
C SER A 55 11.29 -24.74 -1.83
N PRO A 56 10.29 -25.45 -2.37
CA PRO A 56 10.52 -26.44 -3.40
C PRO A 56 11.13 -25.77 -4.64
N ALA A 57 12.10 -26.43 -5.29
CA ALA A 57 12.53 -26.04 -6.62
C ALA A 57 11.33 -26.12 -7.58
N GLU A 58 11.26 -25.22 -8.57
CA GLU A 58 10.12 -25.22 -9.50
C GLU A 58 9.96 -26.59 -10.18
N PRO A 59 8.74 -27.14 -10.23
CA PRO A 59 8.51 -28.35 -11.02
C PRO A 59 8.76 -28.00 -12.48
N ILE A 60 9.73 -28.68 -13.08
CA ILE A 60 9.85 -28.76 -14.54
C ILE A 60 8.61 -29.52 -15.01
N GLU A 61 7.67 -28.82 -15.66
CA GLU A 61 6.46 -29.32 -16.34
C GLU A 61 5.53 -30.27 -15.55
N PHE A 62 4.29 -29.81 -15.30
CA PHE A 62 3.04 -30.59 -15.30
C PHE A 62 3.07 -32.06 -14.84
N THR A 63 3.76 -32.39 -13.75
CA THR A 63 3.50 -33.62 -13.00
C THR A 63 3.17 -33.28 -11.56
N ILE A 64 1.87 -33.26 -11.27
CA ILE A 64 1.33 -33.40 -9.91
C ILE A 64 1.61 -34.84 -9.48
N LEU A 65 2.84 -35.09 -9.06
CA LEU A 65 3.17 -36.23 -8.22
C LEU A 65 3.75 -35.65 -6.95
N ASP A 66 3.27 -36.20 -5.85
CA ASP A 66 3.61 -35.92 -4.46
C ASP A 66 5.12 -36.00 -4.19
N THR A 67 5.90 -35.05 -4.70
CA THR A 67 7.30 -34.88 -4.36
C THR A 67 7.38 -33.99 -3.12
N SER A 68 6.73 -34.42 -2.03
CA SER A 68 7.25 -34.07 -0.72
C SER A 68 8.70 -34.60 -0.68
N PRO A 69 9.70 -33.78 -0.36
CA PRO A 69 11.04 -34.31 -0.17
C PRO A 69 10.98 -35.35 0.96
N ALA A 70 11.40 -36.59 0.65
CA ALA A 70 11.16 -37.77 1.48
C ALA A 70 11.87 -37.77 2.85
N VAL A 71 12.69 -36.75 3.13
CA VAL A 71 13.45 -36.63 4.38
C VAL A 71 13.47 -35.17 4.83
N PRO A 72 13.05 -34.85 6.08
CA PRO A 72 13.19 -33.52 6.65
C PRO A 72 14.67 -33.16 6.83
N ILE A 73 14.99 -31.87 6.71
CA ILE A 73 16.35 -31.39 6.96
C ILE A 73 16.56 -31.30 8.48
N GLU A 74 17.41 -32.16 9.02
CA GLU A 74 17.69 -32.21 10.45
C GLU A 74 18.85 -31.29 10.84
N PHE A 75 18.56 -30.32 11.72
CA PHE A 75 19.54 -29.48 12.39
C PHE A 75 19.86 -30.12 13.74
N THR A 76 20.99 -30.81 13.79
CA THR A 76 21.51 -31.47 14.99
C THR A 76 22.80 -30.83 15.45
N THR A 77 23.10 -30.91 16.75
CA THR A 77 24.37 -30.41 17.30
C THR A 77 25.58 -31.05 16.63
N GLU A 78 25.53 -32.36 16.33
CA GLU A 78 26.65 -33.06 15.69
C GLU A 78 26.90 -32.61 14.24
N ALA A 79 25.84 -32.28 13.49
CA ALA A 79 25.99 -31.75 12.13
C ALA A 79 26.72 -30.40 12.11
N PHE A 80 26.47 -29.56 13.11
CA PHE A 80 27.02 -28.21 13.21
C PHE A 80 28.34 -28.13 13.98
N LYS A 81 28.71 -29.16 14.75
CA LYS A 81 29.83 -29.20 15.70
C LYS A 81 31.16 -28.68 15.17
N MET A 82 31.48 -28.98 13.91
CA MET A 82 32.76 -28.58 13.30
C MET A 82 32.69 -27.23 12.55
N MET A 83 31.50 -26.63 12.41
CA MET A 83 31.26 -25.35 11.72
C MET A 83 31.49 -24.15 12.66
N ASN A 84 32.60 -24.14 13.39
CA ASN A 84 32.86 -23.16 14.45
C ASN A 84 33.18 -21.74 13.96
N LYS A 85 33.40 -21.53 12.64
CA LYS A 85 33.55 -20.21 11.99
C LYS A 85 32.28 -19.72 11.31
N LEU A 86 31.13 -20.32 11.60
CA LEU A 86 29.86 -19.93 10.99
C LEU A 86 29.48 -18.49 11.41
N ARG A 87 29.45 -17.59 10.43
CA ARG A 87 29.16 -16.16 10.62
C ARG A 87 27.77 -15.78 10.12
N LEU A 88 27.19 -16.57 9.23
CA LEU A 88 25.88 -16.30 8.65
C LEU A 88 25.06 -17.59 8.58
N LEU A 89 23.87 -17.57 9.17
CA LEU A 89 22.88 -18.62 9.00
C LEU A 89 21.58 -17.99 8.55
N LYS A 90 21.13 -18.37 7.35
CA LYS A 90 19.88 -17.88 6.76
C LYS A 90 19.03 -19.05 6.31
N VAL A 91 17.92 -19.28 7.00
CA VAL A 91 16.89 -20.26 6.66
C VAL A 91 15.64 -19.50 6.26
N CYS A 92 15.33 -19.48 4.96
CA CYS A 92 14.16 -18.77 4.44
C CYS A 92 13.05 -19.74 4.10
N ARG A 93 11.83 -19.27 4.26
CA ARG A 93 10.63 -19.90 3.72
C ARG A 93 10.17 -19.04 2.54
N GLY A 94 10.24 -19.56 1.31
CA GLY A 94 9.71 -18.82 0.18
C GLY A 94 8.19 -18.70 0.29
N HIS A 95 7.73 -17.46 0.44
CA HIS A 95 6.32 -17.12 0.50
C HIS A 95 5.76 -17.00 -0.92
N LYS A 96 5.56 -18.12 -1.63
CA LYS A 96 4.62 -18.13 -2.76
C LYS A 96 3.21 -18.30 -2.18
N CYS A 97 2.56 -17.17 -1.87
CA CYS A 97 1.15 -17.12 -1.47
C CYS A 97 0.30 -17.89 -2.49
N GLY A 98 -0.54 -18.81 -2.03
CA GLY A 98 -1.42 -19.64 -2.90
C GLY A 98 -0.80 -20.92 -3.47
N SER A 99 0.47 -21.22 -3.21
CA SER A 99 1.05 -22.51 -3.63
C SER A 99 0.66 -23.63 -2.67
N MET A 100 0.03 -24.71 -3.19
CA MET A 100 -0.25 -25.93 -2.43
C MET A 100 1.00 -26.81 -2.19
N VAL A 101 2.19 -26.37 -2.62
CA VAL A 101 3.41 -27.17 -2.49
C VAL A 101 4.01 -26.99 -1.09
N LYS A 102 4.18 -28.10 -0.37
CA LYS A 102 4.78 -28.12 0.97
C LYS A 102 6.26 -27.76 0.90
N ASN A 103 6.69 -26.82 1.75
CA ASN A 103 8.10 -26.47 1.94
C ASN A 103 8.87 -27.65 2.57
N TYR A 104 10.19 -27.71 2.39
CA TYR A 104 11.07 -28.61 3.13
C TYR A 104 10.84 -28.41 4.64
N GLU A 105 10.50 -29.50 5.33
CA GLU A 105 10.39 -29.48 6.79
C GLU A 105 11.81 -29.42 7.39
N VAL A 106 12.08 -28.39 8.19
CA VAL A 106 13.32 -28.26 8.96
C VAL A 106 13.03 -28.67 10.40
N ARG A 107 13.68 -29.74 10.87
CA ARG A 107 13.58 -30.21 12.25
C ARG A 107 14.83 -29.85 13.02
N VAL A 108 14.67 -29.25 14.19
CA VAL A 108 15.78 -28.91 15.08
C VAL A 108 15.74 -29.85 16.27
N SER A 109 16.87 -30.49 16.58
CA SER A 109 16.97 -31.38 17.75
C SER A 109 16.67 -30.62 19.05
N THR A 110 16.04 -31.27 20.02
CA THR A 110 15.64 -30.63 21.29
C THR A 110 16.81 -30.04 22.09
N ASN A 111 18.01 -30.60 21.95
CA ASN A 111 19.25 -30.12 22.58
C ASN A 111 20.19 -29.47 21.56
N PHE A 112 19.63 -28.81 20.54
CA PHE A 112 20.43 -28.14 19.53
C PHE A 112 21.29 -27.04 20.17
N GLU A 113 22.59 -27.10 19.88
CA GLU A 113 23.57 -26.12 20.31
C GLU A 113 24.09 -25.33 19.11
N PHE A 114 24.13 -24.01 19.22
CA PHE A 114 24.77 -23.18 18.21
C PHE A 114 26.29 -23.41 18.22
N PRO A 115 26.94 -23.68 17.07
CA PRO A 115 28.33 -24.15 17.04
C PRO A 115 29.38 -23.04 17.10
N SER A 116 28.99 -21.78 16.91
CA SER A 116 29.93 -20.69 16.64
C SER A 116 29.63 -19.43 17.45
N TYR A 117 30.69 -18.89 18.04
CA TYR A 117 30.75 -17.57 18.68
C TYR A 117 30.95 -16.43 17.66
N GLU A 118 31.14 -16.76 16.38
CA GLU A 118 31.41 -15.78 15.31
C GLU A 118 30.14 -15.32 14.58
N LEU A 119 28.98 -15.84 14.96
CA LEU A 119 27.72 -15.56 14.28
C LEU A 119 27.43 -14.05 14.26
N ARG A 120 27.23 -13.50 13.05
CA ARG A 120 26.95 -12.08 12.81
C ARG A 120 25.53 -11.85 12.29
N TYR A 121 24.98 -12.85 11.63
CA TYR A 121 23.67 -12.77 11.01
C TYR A 121 22.93 -14.10 11.23
N LEU A 122 21.80 -14.02 11.93
CA LEU A 122 20.89 -15.15 12.10
C LEU A 122 19.53 -14.77 11.55
N HIS A 123 19.12 -15.42 10.47
CA HIS A 123 17.80 -15.31 9.88
C HIS A 123 17.17 -16.70 9.83
N TRP A 124 15.99 -16.85 10.41
CA TRP A 124 15.28 -18.12 10.41
C TRP A 124 13.77 -17.91 10.43
N ASP A 125 13.17 -18.00 9.24
CA ASP A 125 11.72 -17.98 9.09
C ASP A 125 11.10 -19.22 9.74
N GLY A 126 10.14 -19.02 10.63
CA GLY A 126 9.47 -20.14 11.28
C GLY A 126 10.38 -20.89 12.26
N TYR A 127 11.31 -20.18 12.94
CA TYR A 127 12.21 -20.78 13.93
C TYR A 127 11.45 -21.69 14.91
N PRO A 128 11.83 -22.98 15.02
CA PRO A 128 10.95 -24.00 15.57
C PRO A 128 11.03 -24.19 17.08
N LEU A 129 12.06 -23.64 17.75
CA LEU A 129 12.23 -23.78 19.20
C LEU A 129 11.47 -22.66 19.95
N GLU A 130 11.05 -22.97 21.18
CA GLU A 130 10.31 -22.02 22.04
C GLU A 130 11.19 -20.93 22.65
N TYR A 131 12.51 -21.11 22.63
CA TYR A 131 13.53 -20.18 23.12
C TYR A 131 14.84 -20.38 22.34
N LEU A 132 15.73 -19.38 22.38
CA LEU A 132 17.11 -19.59 21.96
C LEU A 132 17.85 -20.49 22.97
N PRO A 133 18.68 -21.45 22.52
CA PRO A 133 19.46 -22.32 23.40
C PRO A 133 20.35 -21.53 24.37
N SER A 134 20.56 -22.04 25.58
CA SER A 134 21.42 -21.40 26.59
C SER A 134 22.88 -21.21 26.14
N ASN A 135 23.34 -21.99 25.16
CA ASN A 135 24.68 -21.85 24.58
C ASN A 135 24.75 -20.81 23.44
N PHE A 136 23.68 -20.06 23.19
CA PHE A 136 23.68 -19.02 22.17
C PHE A 136 24.59 -17.86 22.57
N HIS A 137 25.63 -17.63 21.76
CA HIS A 137 26.64 -16.59 21.96
C HIS A 137 26.51 -15.53 20.87
N GLY A 138 25.88 -14.41 21.22
CA GLY A 138 25.50 -13.35 20.28
C GLY A 138 26.48 -12.17 20.23
N GLU A 139 27.68 -12.24 20.82
CA GLU A 139 28.55 -11.07 21.01
C GLU A 139 29.02 -10.44 19.67
N ASN A 140 29.02 -11.22 18.60
CA ASN A 140 29.32 -10.76 17.25
C ASN A 140 28.09 -10.49 16.38
N LEU A 141 26.89 -10.74 16.90
CA LEU A 141 25.63 -10.68 16.18
C LEU A 141 25.28 -9.23 15.86
N VAL A 142 24.92 -8.97 14.61
CA VAL A 142 24.49 -7.66 14.11
C VAL A 142 23.00 -7.64 13.84
N GLU A 143 22.45 -8.74 13.32
CA GLU A 143 21.02 -8.90 13.03
C GLU A 143 20.52 -10.27 13.50
N LEU A 144 19.40 -10.23 14.22
CA LEU A 144 18.61 -11.39 14.62
C LEU A 144 17.22 -11.29 13.99
N ASN A 145 16.90 -12.19 13.08
CA ASN A 145 15.61 -12.24 12.39
C ASN A 145 14.99 -13.62 12.55
N LEU A 146 14.01 -13.72 13.46
CA LEU A 146 13.30 -14.95 13.79
C LEU A 146 11.80 -14.75 13.58
N ARG A 147 11.42 -14.21 12.41
CA ARG A 147 10.01 -13.98 12.08
C ARG A 147 9.22 -15.28 11.96
N TYR A 148 7.93 -15.23 12.25
CA TYR A 148 7.01 -16.37 12.31
C TYR A 148 7.45 -17.48 13.29
N SER A 149 8.29 -17.16 14.28
CA SER A 149 8.84 -18.17 15.19
C SER A 149 7.80 -18.74 16.16
N LYS A 150 8.14 -19.91 16.72
CA LYS A 150 7.44 -20.51 17.86
C LYS A 150 7.97 -20.01 19.20
N LEU A 151 8.78 -18.94 19.22
CA LEU A 151 9.34 -18.40 20.45
C LEU A 151 8.22 -17.99 21.39
N ARG A 152 8.33 -18.39 22.66
CA ARG A 152 7.51 -17.88 23.76
C ARG A 152 8.21 -16.76 24.52
N VAL A 153 9.52 -16.89 24.65
CA VAL A 153 10.46 -15.90 25.19
C VAL A 153 11.73 -15.96 24.33
N LEU A 154 12.41 -14.83 24.13
CA LEU A 154 13.63 -14.78 23.30
C LEU A 154 14.79 -15.60 23.90
N TRP A 155 15.12 -15.34 25.17
CA TRP A 155 16.20 -16.01 25.90
C TRP A 155 15.67 -17.08 26.86
N GLN A 156 16.47 -18.11 27.12
CA GLN A 156 16.18 -19.10 28.15
C GLN A 156 16.36 -18.48 29.55
N GLY A 157 15.25 -18.15 30.21
CA GLY A 157 15.23 -17.26 31.38
C GLY A 157 15.11 -15.80 30.94
N LEU A 158 14.35 -14.97 31.64
CA LEU A 158 13.99 -13.58 31.22
C LEU A 158 15.17 -12.59 31.07
N LYS A 159 16.40 -13.09 31.09
CA LYS A 159 17.64 -12.37 30.85
C LYS A 159 18.51 -13.20 29.90
N PRO A 160 19.36 -12.57 29.08
CA PRO A 160 20.48 -13.30 28.50
C PRO A 160 21.23 -14.02 29.64
N PRO A 161 21.75 -15.25 29.43
CA PRO A 161 22.51 -15.99 30.43
C PRO A 161 23.46 -15.08 31.21
N GLU A 162 23.50 -15.16 32.55
CA GLU A 162 24.19 -14.21 33.49
C GLU A 162 25.68 -13.93 33.21
N LYS A 163 26.27 -14.59 32.21
CA LYS A 163 27.65 -14.44 31.73
C LYS A 163 27.78 -13.78 30.34
N LEU A 164 26.68 -13.43 29.67
CA LEU A 164 26.76 -12.75 28.38
C LEU A 164 27.24 -11.32 28.59
N LYS A 165 28.30 -10.99 27.85
CA LYS A 165 28.69 -9.59 27.68
C LYS A 165 27.58 -8.84 26.95
N PRO A 166 27.47 -7.52 27.13
CA PRO A 166 26.57 -6.70 26.31
C PRO A 166 26.73 -7.01 24.82
N LEU A 167 25.62 -7.18 24.10
CA LEU A 167 25.58 -7.45 22.66
C LEU A 167 25.78 -6.15 21.89
N GLU A 168 26.96 -5.54 22.05
CA GLU A 168 27.30 -4.22 21.50
C GLU A 168 27.19 -4.12 19.97
N LYS A 169 27.22 -5.24 19.24
CA LYS A 169 27.14 -5.23 17.78
C LYS A 169 25.72 -5.36 17.25
N LEU A 170 24.76 -5.75 18.10
CA LEU A 170 23.40 -6.06 17.70
C LEU A 170 22.65 -4.76 17.40
N LYS A 171 22.22 -4.63 16.15
CA LYS A 171 21.52 -3.44 15.63
C LYS A 171 20.07 -3.72 15.30
N VAL A 172 19.72 -4.94 14.89
CA VAL A 172 18.38 -5.27 14.42
C VAL A 172 17.88 -6.55 15.07
N ILE A 173 16.67 -6.48 15.63
CA ILE A 173 15.92 -7.64 16.10
C ILE A 173 14.55 -7.63 15.41
N ASN A 174 14.24 -8.70 14.69
CA ASN A 174 12.95 -8.91 14.06
C ASN A 174 12.34 -10.24 14.52
N LEU A 175 11.27 -10.15 15.31
CA LEU A 175 10.48 -11.30 15.78
C LEU A 175 9.05 -11.25 15.23
N SER A 176 8.82 -10.51 14.14
CA SER A 176 7.48 -10.30 13.58
C SER A 176 6.72 -11.61 13.35
N HIS A 177 5.41 -11.58 13.59
CA HIS A 177 4.48 -12.69 13.45
C HIS A 177 4.81 -13.92 14.33
N SER A 178 5.64 -13.75 15.36
CA SER A 178 5.84 -14.77 16.40
C SER A 178 4.66 -14.77 17.36
N GLN A 179 3.56 -15.39 16.95
CA GLN A 179 2.27 -15.34 17.65
C GLN A 179 2.30 -15.97 19.05
N GLN A 180 3.27 -16.84 19.34
CA GLN A 180 3.43 -17.47 20.65
C GLN A 180 4.28 -16.64 21.63
N LEU A 181 4.86 -15.53 21.17
CA LEU A 181 5.72 -14.67 21.97
C LEU A 181 4.86 -13.93 23.00
N ILE A 182 5.09 -14.22 24.28
CA ILE A 182 4.32 -13.66 25.40
C ILE A 182 5.07 -12.49 26.03
N GLN A 183 6.41 -12.58 26.06
CA GLN A 183 7.27 -11.61 26.70
C GLN A 183 8.59 -11.45 25.93
N ILE A 184 9.12 -10.23 25.94
CA ILE A 184 10.47 -9.92 25.47
C ILE A 184 11.40 -9.59 26.66
N PRO A 185 12.70 -9.91 26.54
CA PRO A 185 13.66 -9.65 27.61
C PRO A 185 13.95 -8.15 27.74
N ASP A 186 14.61 -7.79 28.84
CA ASP A 186 15.24 -6.48 28.99
C ASP A 186 16.35 -6.28 27.93
N PHE A 187 16.35 -5.12 27.26
CA PHE A 187 17.32 -4.73 26.23
C PHE A 187 18.47 -3.86 26.76
N SER A 188 18.63 -3.74 28.08
CA SER A 188 19.76 -3.01 28.70
C SER A 188 21.14 -3.50 28.23
N ASP A 189 21.24 -4.79 27.88
CA ASP A 189 22.47 -5.39 27.34
C ASP A 189 22.65 -5.21 25.83
N THR A 190 21.78 -4.46 25.14
CA THR A 190 21.84 -4.21 23.68
C THR A 190 21.87 -2.70 23.38
N PRO A 191 22.92 -1.96 23.79
CA PRO A 191 22.91 -0.49 23.78
C PRO A 191 22.90 0.14 22.38
N ASN A 192 23.33 -0.61 21.35
CA ASN A 192 23.41 -0.14 19.96
C ASN A 192 22.26 -0.67 19.10
N LEU A 193 21.15 -1.11 19.71
CA LEU A 193 19.98 -1.58 18.98
C LEU A 193 19.33 -0.40 18.25
N GLU A 194 19.24 -0.50 16.93
CA GLU A 194 18.70 0.53 16.02
C GLU A 194 17.26 0.20 15.59
N SER A 195 16.88 -1.08 15.51
CA SER A 195 15.56 -1.50 15.07
C SER A 195 15.03 -2.72 15.82
N LEU A 196 13.81 -2.59 16.34
CA LEU A 196 13.06 -3.65 17.00
C LEU A 196 11.69 -3.84 16.32
N ILE A 197 11.49 -4.99 15.69
CA ILE A 197 10.28 -5.33 14.93
C ILE A 197 9.56 -6.49 15.60
N LEU A 198 8.40 -6.21 16.20
CA LEU A 198 7.53 -7.14 16.91
C LEU A 198 6.12 -7.20 16.31
N LYS A 199 5.96 -6.67 15.09
CA LYS A 199 4.71 -6.69 14.33
C LYS A 199 4.03 -8.06 14.37
N GLY A 200 2.76 -8.14 14.76
CA GLY A 200 1.96 -9.37 14.73
C GLY A 200 2.31 -10.38 15.83
N CYS A 201 3.03 -9.98 16.87
CA CYS A 201 3.18 -10.76 18.10
C CYS A 201 1.90 -10.65 18.95
N THR A 202 0.85 -11.36 18.52
CA THR A 202 -0.52 -11.22 19.05
C THR A 202 -0.68 -11.55 20.53
N ASN A 203 0.18 -12.41 21.09
CA ASN A 203 0.18 -12.77 22.52
C ASN A 203 1.08 -11.90 23.40
N LEU A 204 1.77 -10.90 22.85
CA LEU A 204 2.66 -10.03 23.61
C LEU A 204 1.83 -9.09 24.49
N GLU A 205 1.98 -9.23 25.81
CA GLU A 205 1.14 -8.50 26.78
C GLU A 205 1.77 -7.17 27.21
N ASN A 206 3.09 -7.13 27.35
CA ASN A 206 3.82 -5.97 27.87
C ASN A 206 5.17 -5.79 27.16
N ILE A 207 5.65 -4.55 27.18
CA ILE A 207 6.96 -4.13 26.67
C ILE A 207 7.80 -3.62 27.85
N PRO A 208 9.04 -4.09 28.06
CA PRO A 208 9.89 -3.60 29.14
C PRO A 208 10.25 -2.12 28.93
N SER A 209 10.23 -1.35 30.02
CA SER A 209 10.51 0.10 30.00
C SER A 209 11.92 0.46 29.55
N SER A 210 12.86 -0.49 29.57
CA SER A 210 14.23 -0.30 29.10
C SER A 210 14.33 -0.02 27.60
N ILE A 211 13.33 -0.40 26.79
CA ILE A 211 13.29 -0.06 25.35
C ILE A 211 13.35 1.45 25.13
N TRP A 212 12.76 2.23 26.04
CA TRP A 212 12.73 3.68 25.95
C TRP A 212 14.05 4.35 26.36
N HIS A 213 15.01 3.57 26.88
CA HIS A 213 16.35 4.02 27.25
C HIS A 213 17.41 3.64 26.21
N LEU A 214 17.00 3.10 25.05
CA LEU A 214 17.89 2.73 23.97
C LEU A 214 18.23 3.95 23.12
N ASP A 215 19.33 4.64 23.44
CA ASP A 215 19.76 5.87 22.76
C ASP A 215 19.99 5.70 21.25
N SER A 216 20.17 4.48 20.74
CA SER A 216 20.36 4.20 19.32
C SER A 216 19.09 3.76 18.58
N LEU A 217 17.95 3.59 19.27
CA LEU A 217 16.73 3.00 18.68
C LEU A 217 16.04 3.97 17.72
N VAL A 218 16.08 3.67 16.42
CA VAL A 218 15.48 4.49 15.36
C VAL A 218 14.09 3.99 14.95
N ASN A 219 13.88 2.67 14.97
CA ASN A 219 12.66 2.03 14.45
C ASN A 219 12.04 1.04 15.45
N LEU A 220 10.79 1.29 15.86
CA LEU A 220 10.00 0.40 16.70
C LEU A 220 8.67 0.06 16.03
N ASP A 221 8.47 -1.22 15.69
CA ASP A 221 7.19 -1.71 15.15
C ASP A 221 6.53 -2.72 16.10
N LEU A 222 5.43 -2.29 16.70
CA LEU A 222 4.57 -3.04 17.61
C LEU A 222 3.18 -3.30 16.99
N SER A 223 3.00 -3.08 15.68
CA SER A 223 1.68 -3.20 15.06
C SER A 223 1.09 -4.61 15.18
N HIS A 224 -0.23 -4.71 15.29
CA HIS A 224 -0.98 -5.96 15.46
C HIS A 224 -0.60 -6.78 16.71
N CYS A 225 -0.03 -6.14 17.74
CA CYS A 225 0.15 -6.74 19.07
C CYS A 225 -1.16 -6.67 19.86
N SER A 226 -2.09 -7.57 19.54
CA SER A 226 -3.48 -7.50 20.04
C SER A 226 -3.65 -7.59 21.55
N LYS A 227 -2.72 -8.21 22.29
CA LYS A 227 -2.78 -8.31 23.77
C LYS A 227 -2.03 -7.22 24.50
N LEU A 228 -1.34 -6.31 23.79
CA LEU A 228 -0.61 -5.23 24.41
C LEU A 228 -1.58 -4.27 25.09
N GLN A 229 -1.45 -4.07 26.40
CA GLN A 229 -2.43 -3.31 27.19
C GLN A 229 -2.00 -1.87 27.49
N GLU A 230 -0.70 -1.67 27.73
CA GLU A 230 -0.13 -0.39 28.15
C GLU A 230 1.27 -0.19 27.58
N LEU A 231 1.67 1.08 27.48
CA LEU A 231 3.05 1.49 27.23
C LEU A 231 3.56 2.20 28.49
N ALA A 232 4.78 1.86 28.91
CA ALA A 232 5.45 2.55 30.00
C ALA A 232 5.71 4.03 29.65
N GLU A 233 5.98 4.84 30.67
CA GLU A 233 6.34 6.25 30.49
C GLU A 233 7.61 6.39 29.64
N ILE A 234 7.53 7.25 28.62
CA ILE A 234 8.62 7.51 27.67
C ILE A 234 9.47 8.67 28.22
N PRO A 235 10.77 8.47 28.49
CA PRO A 235 11.61 9.50 29.04
C PRO A 235 11.90 10.58 27.99
N TRP A 236 12.20 11.79 28.45
CA TRP A 236 12.38 12.98 27.61
C TRP A 236 13.66 12.97 26.75
N ASN A 237 14.56 12.02 26.99
CA ASN A 237 15.90 11.97 26.40
C ASN A 237 16.04 10.96 25.24
N LEU A 238 14.95 10.34 24.76
CA LEU A 238 15.00 9.45 23.60
C LEU A 238 14.98 10.26 22.28
N TYR A 239 16.17 10.67 21.82
CA TYR A 239 16.33 11.54 20.64
C TYR A 239 16.60 10.79 19.33
N SER A 240 16.61 9.46 19.33
CA SER A 240 16.92 8.66 18.13
C SER A 240 15.71 8.10 17.41
N LEU A 241 14.56 7.94 18.11
CA LEU A 241 13.40 7.25 17.55
C LEU A 241 12.73 8.10 16.46
N GLU A 242 12.77 7.60 15.23
CA GLU A 242 12.19 8.27 14.05
C GLU A 242 10.89 7.59 13.58
N TYR A 243 10.71 6.29 13.85
CA TYR A 243 9.54 5.53 13.43
C TYR A 243 8.94 4.74 14.60
N LEU A 244 7.64 4.96 14.84
CA LEU A 244 6.84 4.22 15.82
C LEU A 244 5.54 3.74 15.18
N ASN A 245 5.32 2.42 15.18
CA ASN A 245 4.10 1.82 14.67
C ASN A 245 3.39 0.99 15.75
N LEU A 246 2.17 1.40 16.09
CA LEU A 246 1.27 0.82 17.08
C LEU A 246 -0.07 0.43 16.45
N ALA A 247 -0.14 0.36 15.10
CA ALA A 247 -1.37 0.08 14.38
C ALA A 247 -2.03 -1.23 14.85
N SER A 248 -3.35 -1.26 14.98
CA SER A 248 -4.15 -2.43 15.35
C SER A 248 -3.79 -3.08 16.69
N CYS A 249 -3.24 -2.32 17.64
CA CYS A 249 -3.09 -2.73 19.04
C CYS A 249 -4.41 -2.59 19.80
N LYS A 250 -5.38 -3.47 19.50
CA LYS A 250 -6.80 -3.33 19.91
C LYS A 250 -7.05 -3.23 21.42
N ASN A 251 -6.18 -3.79 22.26
CA ASN A 251 -6.32 -3.73 23.74
C ASN A 251 -5.49 -2.61 24.39
N LEU A 252 -4.78 -1.80 23.60
CA LEU A 252 -3.99 -0.70 24.12
C LEU A 252 -4.94 0.42 24.57
N LYS A 253 -5.17 0.52 25.88
CA LYS A 253 -6.23 1.36 26.45
C LYS A 253 -6.06 2.86 26.16
N SER A 254 -4.82 3.33 26.14
CA SER A 254 -4.46 4.72 25.88
C SER A 254 -2.99 4.83 25.54
N LEU A 255 -2.63 5.78 24.69
CA LEU A 255 -1.24 6.19 24.49
C LEU A 255 -0.80 7.08 25.67
N PRO A 256 0.41 6.90 26.21
CA PRO A 256 0.89 7.74 27.30
C PRO A 256 1.16 9.16 26.80
N GLU A 257 0.86 10.19 27.62
CA GLU A 257 1.14 11.60 27.28
C GLU A 257 2.64 11.84 27.01
N SER A 258 3.51 11.05 27.62
CA SER A 258 4.95 11.09 27.38
C SER A 258 5.36 10.68 25.97
N LEU A 259 4.47 10.15 25.12
CA LEU A 259 4.75 9.95 23.69
C LEU A 259 5.14 11.26 22.99
N CYS A 260 4.62 12.39 23.47
CA CYS A 260 4.96 13.75 23.04
C CYS A 260 6.43 14.16 23.32
N ASN A 261 7.18 13.34 24.07
CA ASN A 261 8.60 13.53 24.33
C ASN A 261 9.51 13.15 23.15
N LEU A 262 8.99 12.40 22.16
CA LEU A 262 9.75 11.88 21.03
C LEU A 262 10.04 12.96 19.97
N LYS A 263 10.95 13.91 20.29
CA LYS A 263 11.18 15.11 19.46
C LYS A 263 11.73 14.86 18.05
N CYS A 264 12.32 13.68 17.81
CA CYS A 264 12.85 13.28 16.49
C CYS A 264 11.94 12.33 15.72
N LEU A 265 10.73 12.05 16.24
CA LEU A 265 9.78 11.15 15.60
C LEU A 265 9.31 11.75 14.27
N LYS A 266 9.50 11.02 13.17
CA LYS A 266 9.08 11.41 11.82
C LYS A 266 7.82 10.69 11.37
N THR A 267 7.60 9.47 11.83
CA THR A 267 6.42 8.66 11.47
C THR A 267 5.80 8.04 12.70
N LEU A 268 4.51 8.33 12.90
CA LEU A 268 3.67 7.73 13.94
C LEU A 268 2.47 7.05 13.27
N ASN A 269 2.31 5.75 13.51
CA ASN A 269 1.12 5.02 13.12
C ASN A 269 0.41 4.45 14.34
N VAL A 270 -0.82 4.89 14.56
CA VAL A 270 -1.68 4.57 15.70
C VAL A 270 -3.10 4.22 15.22
N ILE A 271 -3.22 3.76 13.97
CA ILE A 271 -4.46 3.23 13.40
C ILE A 271 -5.05 2.17 14.34
N GLY A 272 -6.33 2.24 14.66
CA GLY A 272 -7.03 1.30 15.53
C GLY A 272 -6.67 1.41 17.02
N CYS A 273 -5.97 2.47 17.45
CA CYS A 273 -5.82 2.81 18.88
C CYS A 273 -6.98 3.71 19.35
N SER A 274 -7.35 3.62 20.63
CA SER A 274 -8.56 4.28 21.15
C SER A 274 -8.41 5.80 21.38
N LYS A 275 -7.29 6.26 21.98
CA LYS A 275 -7.08 7.70 22.30
C LYS A 275 -5.68 8.18 21.90
N LEU A 276 -5.60 9.33 21.24
CA LEU A 276 -4.37 10.10 21.01
C LEU A 276 -3.98 10.91 22.26
N PRO A 277 -2.67 11.19 22.47
CA PRO A 277 -2.21 12.16 23.48
C PRO A 277 -2.74 13.57 23.21
N ASP A 278 -2.98 14.36 24.25
CA ASP A 278 -3.58 15.69 24.12
C ASP A 278 -2.59 16.72 23.51
N ASN A 279 -1.27 16.57 23.70
CA ASN A 279 -0.22 17.51 23.23
C ASN A 279 0.58 17.04 21.99
N LEU A 280 -0.10 16.41 21.02
CA LEU A 280 0.54 15.85 19.84
C LEU A 280 1.30 16.91 19.02
N GLY A 281 0.81 18.16 19.02
CA GLY A 281 1.44 19.35 18.43
C GLY A 281 2.91 19.58 18.80
N SER A 282 3.38 19.00 19.90
CA SER A 282 4.77 19.13 20.34
C SER A 282 5.78 18.23 19.60
N LEU A 283 5.30 17.36 18.70
CA LEU A 283 6.12 16.52 17.82
C LEU A 283 6.55 17.29 16.56
N GLU A 284 7.43 18.27 16.73
CA GLU A 284 7.81 19.24 15.67
C GLU A 284 8.44 18.60 14.42
N CYS A 285 9.08 17.43 14.54
CA CYS A 285 9.68 16.69 13.42
C CYS A 285 8.73 15.68 12.75
N LEU A 286 7.48 15.57 13.22
CA LEU A 286 6.54 14.58 12.70
C LEU A 286 6.16 14.90 11.26
N GLU A 287 6.50 14.01 10.33
CA GLU A 287 6.21 14.15 8.90
C GLU A 287 4.98 13.34 8.49
N LYS A 288 4.69 12.22 9.17
CA LYS A 288 3.59 11.31 8.82
C LYS A 288 2.84 10.86 10.07
N LEU A 289 1.52 11.07 10.07
CA LEU A 289 0.61 10.62 11.11
C LEU A 289 -0.52 9.79 10.51
N TYR A 290 -0.65 8.55 10.97
CA TYR A 290 -1.75 7.65 10.63
C TYR A 290 -2.55 7.36 11.89
N ALA A 291 -3.80 7.81 11.96
CA ALA A 291 -4.62 7.81 13.16
C ALA A 291 -6.11 7.51 12.88
N SER A 292 -6.40 6.50 12.05
CA SER A 292 -7.77 6.02 11.82
C SER A 292 -8.30 5.24 13.03
N SER A 293 -9.39 5.68 13.67
CA SER A 293 -10.01 4.92 14.77
C SER A 293 -11.44 5.33 15.08
N SER A 294 -12.28 4.34 15.33
CA SER A 294 -13.67 4.53 15.76
C SER A 294 -13.81 5.01 17.20
N GLU A 295 -12.75 4.99 18.02
CA GLU A 295 -12.81 5.29 19.47
C GLU A 295 -12.15 6.61 19.89
N LEU A 296 -11.67 7.43 18.94
CA LEU A 296 -11.20 8.82 19.19
C LEU A 296 -12.31 9.76 19.73
N ILE A 297 -13.46 9.20 20.09
CA ILE A 297 -14.76 9.78 20.44
C ILE A 297 -14.76 10.52 21.78
N SER A 298 -13.67 10.57 22.57
CA SER A 298 -13.76 11.22 23.89
C SER A 298 -14.09 12.72 23.73
N PRO A 299 -15.26 13.21 24.18
CA PRO A 299 -15.70 14.60 24.00
C PRO A 299 -14.93 15.59 24.91
N GLN A 300 -13.84 15.14 25.53
CA GLN A 300 -12.99 15.91 26.45
C GLN A 300 -11.52 15.98 26.02
N SER A 301 -11.13 15.39 24.88
CA SER A 301 -9.76 15.49 24.38
C SER A 301 -9.63 16.68 23.43
N ASP A 302 -9.08 17.78 23.95
CA ASP A 302 -8.59 18.94 23.20
C ASP A 302 -7.25 18.61 22.51
N SER A 303 -7.18 17.46 21.82
CA SER A 303 -5.98 17.03 21.10
C SER A 303 -5.73 17.97 19.92
N SER A 304 -4.97 19.03 20.15
CA SER A 304 -4.65 20.02 19.15
C SER A 304 -3.57 19.47 18.22
N LEU A 305 -3.84 19.57 16.91
CA LEU A 305 -2.85 19.31 15.87
C LEU A 305 -1.98 20.55 15.61
N ALA A 306 -2.29 21.69 16.25
CA ALA A 306 -1.49 22.91 16.13
C ALA A 306 -0.05 22.64 16.58
N GLY A 307 0.91 23.06 15.75
CA GLY A 307 2.33 22.88 16.03
C GLY A 307 2.99 21.74 15.24
N LEU A 308 2.22 20.87 14.58
CA LEU A 308 2.72 19.85 13.63
C LEU A 308 3.19 20.48 12.30
N CYS A 309 4.11 21.43 12.38
CA CYS A 309 4.60 22.27 11.28
C CYS A 309 5.29 21.49 10.16
N SER A 310 5.87 20.32 10.47
CA SER A 310 6.60 19.47 9.51
C SER A 310 5.72 18.38 8.88
N LEU A 311 4.44 18.30 9.26
CA LEU A 311 3.56 17.22 8.85
C LEU A 311 3.26 17.32 7.35
N LYS A 312 3.54 16.23 6.63
CA LYS A 312 3.33 16.07 5.19
C LYS A 312 2.16 15.15 4.88
N VAL A 313 1.94 14.13 5.71
CA VAL A 313 0.87 13.15 5.54
C VAL A 313 0.04 13.06 6.81
N LEU A 314 -1.25 13.33 6.69
CA LEU A 314 -2.25 13.10 7.73
C LEU A 314 -3.32 12.16 7.21
N ASP A 315 -3.39 10.97 7.80
CA ASP A 315 -4.39 9.98 7.48
C ASP A 315 -5.26 9.69 8.71
N MET A 316 -6.53 10.05 8.62
CA MET A 316 -7.55 9.82 9.64
C MET A 316 -8.78 9.12 9.07
N HIS A 317 -8.64 8.31 8.00
CA HIS A 317 -9.78 7.61 7.40
C HIS A 317 -10.62 6.84 8.43
N ASP A 318 -11.90 6.60 8.16
CA ASP A 318 -12.78 5.78 9.01
C ASP A 318 -12.81 6.23 10.50
N THR A 319 -12.59 7.53 10.74
CA THR A 319 -12.64 8.13 12.09
C THR A 319 -13.89 8.97 12.22
N ASN A 320 -14.74 8.70 13.21
CA ASN A 320 -15.93 9.51 13.40
C ASN A 320 -15.59 10.90 13.95
N LEU A 321 -15.59 11.92 13.08
CA LEU A 321 -15.24 13.31 13.43
C LEU A 321 -16.47 14.21 13.66
N MET A 322 -17.68 13.63 13.67
CA MET A 322 -18.92 14.33 14.00
C MET A 322 -18.79 15.12 15.31
N GLN A 323 -19.13 16.42 15.29
CA GLN A 323 -19.05 17.37 16.41
C GLN A 323 -17.63 17.75 16.88
N ARG A 324 -16.56 17.28 16.22
CA ARG A 324 -15.18 17.70 16.51
C ARG A 324 -14.67 18.64 15.42
N ALA A 325 -14.17 19.78 15.87
CA ALA A 325 -13.41 20.67 15.02
C ALA A 325 -12.03 20.06 14.73
N ILE A 326 -11.86 19.37 13.60
CA ILE A 326 -10.64 19.63 12.79
C ILE A 326 -10.54 21.16 12.53
N SER A 327 -11.69 21.83 12.58
CA SER A 327 -12.04 23.19 12.17
C SER A 327 -11.40 24.37 12.93
N GLY A 328 -10.23 24.21 13.53
CA GLY A 328 -9.50 25.35 14.11
C GLY A 328 -7.99 25.35 13.82
N ASP A 329 -7.42 24.15 13.63
CA ASP A 329 -5.97 23.98 13.55
C ASP A 329 -5.50 23.44 12.19
N ILE A 330 -6.40 22.96 11.32
CA ILE A 330 -5.99 22.37 10.04
C ILE A 330 -5.23 23.37 9.18
N GLY A 331 -5.66 24.65 9.17
CA GLY A 331 -4.96 25.71 8.45
C GLY A 331 -3.53 25.97 8.95
N SER A 332 -3.15 25.47 10.14
CA SER A 332 -1.78 25.57 10.65
C SER A 332 -0.82 24.53 10.06
N LEU A 333 -1.33 23.50 9.36
CA LEU A 333 -0.55 22.42 8.76
C LEU A 333 -0.05 22.78 7.34
N TYR A 334 0.61 23.93 7.18
CA TYR A 334 0.99 24.47 5.87
C TYR A 334 1.96 23.59 5.05
N SER A 335 2.66 22.65 5.69
CA SER A 335 3.55 21.67 5.04
C SER A 335 2.83 20.41 4.53
N LEU A 336 1.53 20.29 4.80
CA LEU A 336 0.75 19.09 4.48
C LEU A 336 0.64 18.90 2.96
N GLU A 337 1.05 17.73 2.48
CA GLU A 337 1.00 17.31 1.07
C GLU A 337 -0.16 16.34 0.81
N GLU A 338 -0.52 15.51 1.79
CA GLU A 338 -1.57 14.50 1.69
C GLU A 338 -2.49 14.53 2.92
N LEU A 339 -3.79 14.68 2.70
CA LEU A 339 -4.84 14.67 3.72
C LEU A 339 -5.92 13.65 3.37
N ASN A 340 -6.07 12.61 4.20
CA ASN A 340 -7.13 11.62 4.08
C ASN A 340 -8.11 11.73 5.24
N LEU A 341 -9.33 12.16 4.94
CA LEU A 341 -10.48 12.26 5.85
C LEU A 341 -11.67 11.46 5.30
N SER A 342 -11.39 10.37 4.59
CA SER A 342 -12.44 9.51 4.02
C SER A 342 -13.20 8.75 5.10
N TYR A 343 -14.50 8.54 4.91
CA TYR A 343 -15.40 7.82 5.82
C TYR A 343 -15.42 8.38 7.25
N CYS A 344 -15.22 9.70 7.40
CA CYS A 344 -15.13 10.36 8.70
C CYS A 344 -16.47 10.88 9.25
N ASN A 345 -17.59 10.56 8.59
CA ASN A 345 -18.94 11.08 8.86
C ASN A 345 -19.03 12.63 8.84
N LEU A 346 -18.15 13.32 8.12
CA LEU A 346 -18.14 14.78 8.07
C LEU A 346 -19.44 15.36 7.48
N THR A 347 -19.88 16.48 8.04
CA THR A 347 -21.00 17.33 7.65
C THR A 347 -20.50 18.73 7.28
N GLU A 348 -21.36 19.58 6.71
CA GLU A 348 -20.96 20.88 6.13
C GLU A 348 -20.17 21.81 7.07
N LYS A 349 -20.36 21.71 8.38
CA LYS A 349 -19.72 22.62 9.36
C LYS A 349 -18.33 22.18 9.77
N GLU A 350 -17.89 20.99 9.39
CA GLU A 350 -16.68 20.35 9.92
C GLU A 350 -15.46 20.51 9.01
N ILE A 351 -15.66 20.89 7.73
CA ILE A 351 -14.59 21.31 6.82
C ILE A 351 -14.50 22.84 6.87
N PRO A 352 -13.54 23.43 7.62
CA PRO A 352 -13.39 24.87 7.72
C PRO A 352 -12.87 25.51 6.42
N ASP A 353 -13.19 26.80 6.22
CA ASP A 353 -12.65 27.58 5.10
C ASP A 353 -11.13 27.80 5.20
N ASP A 354 -10.53 27.66 6.39
CA ASP A 354 -9.08 27.76 6.58
C ASP A 354 -8.29 26.59 5.97
N ILE A 355 -8.98 25.57 5.44
CA ILE A 355 -8.37 24.53 4.60
C ILE A 355 -7.60 25.14 3.43
N CYS A 356 -7.98 26.33 2.95
CA CYS A 356 -7.25 27.05 1.90
C CYS A 356 -5.82 27.43 2.28
N CYS A 357 -5.47 27.44 3.58
CA CYS A 357 -4.12 27.71 4.06
C CYS A 357 -3.16 26.53 3.83
N LEU A 358 -3.64 25.37 3.38
CA LEU A 358 -2.84 24.19 3.07
C LEU A 358 -2.15 24.34 1.69
N TYR A 359 -1.23 25.30 1.57
CA TYR A 359 -0.61 25.66 0.28
C TYR A 359 0.18 24.54 -0.40
N SER A 360 0.66 23.56 0.38
CA SER A 360 1.45 22.42 -0.12
C SER A 360 0.59 21.20 -0.50
N LEU A 361 -0.73 21.25 -0.26
CA LEU A 361 -1.61 20.09 -0.36
C LEU A 361 -1.77 19.66 -1.81
N ARG A 362 -1.49 18.38 -2.07
CA ARG A 362 -1.56 17.74 -3.39
C ARG A 362 -2.66 16.71 -3.48
N VAL A 363 -2.93 16.00 -2.39
CA VAL A 363 -3.95 14.95 -2.33
C VAL A 363 -4.91 15.26 -1.18
N LEU A 364 -6.20 15.36 -1.50
CA LEU A 364 -7.28 15.52 -0.54
C LEU A 364 -8.32 14.43 -0.77
N ASP A 365 -8.48 13.52 0.19
CA ASP A 365 -9.53 12.49 0.15
C ASP A 365 -10.61 12.79 1.19
N LEU A 366 -11.82 13.05 0.70
CA LEU A 366 -13.05 13.33 1.47
C LEU A 366 -14.13 12.29 1.17
N SER A 367 -13.77 11.14 0.61
CA SER A 367 -14.72 10.08 0.23
C SER A 367 -15.59 9.60 1.39
N GLY A 368 -16.78 9.07 1.14
CA GLY A 368 -17.62 8.39 2.13
C GLY A 368 -18.20 9.28 3.24
N ASN A 369 -18.17 10.60 3.08
CA ASN A 369 -18.69 11.55 4.06
C ASN A 369 -20.16 11.93 3.79
N LEU A 370 -20.76 12.68 4.73
CA LEU A 370 -22.20 12.95 4.81
C LEU A 370 -22.58 14.42 4.53
N PHE A 371 -21.63 15.25 4.10
CA PHE A 371 -21.88 16.65 3.75
C PHE A 371 -22.80 16.78 2.52
N LEU A 372 -23.63 17.83 2.49
CA LEU A 372 -24.47 18.15 1.32
C LEU A 372 -23.69 18.97 0.28
N GLY A 373 -22.71 19.75 0.74
CA GLY A 373 -21.78 20.52 -0.08
C GLY A 373 -20.41 20.60 0.57
N VAL A 374 -19.37 20.81 -0.24
CA VAL A 374 -18.00 21.04 0.21
C VAL A 374 -17.68 22.53 0.06
N THR A 375 -16.86 23.11 0.94
CA THR A 375 -16.50 24.53 0.88
C THR A 375 -15.82 24.93 -0.44
N ASP A 376 -16.19 26.09 -0.96
CA ASP A 376 -15.54 26.75 -2.12
C ASP A 376 -14.08 27.15 -1.82
N ALA A 377 -13.64 27.13 -0.55
CA ALA A 377 -12.26 27.40 -0.16
C ALA A 377 -11.26 26.42 -0.81
N ILE A 378 -11.70 25.21 -1.20
CA ILE A 378 -10.88 24.24 -1.95
C ILE A 378 -10.36 24.81 -3.27
N SER A 379 -11.08 25.76 -3.88
CA SER A 379 -10.64 26.43 -5.11
C SER A 379 -9.34 27.22 -4.96
N GLN A 380 -8.95 27.56 -3.73
CA GLN A 380 -7.73 28.30 -3.41
C GLN A 380 -6.51 27.40 -3.19
N LEU A 381 -6.67 26.08 -3.15
CA LEU A 381 -5.57 25.13 -3.00
C LEU A 381 -4.76 25.03 -4.30
N SER A 382 -3.74 25.89 -4.44
CA SER A 382 -3.00 26.09 -5.69
C SER A 382 -2.16 24.91 -6.16
N GLU A 383 -1.84 23.97 -5.26
CA GLU A 383 -1.04 22.77 -5.56
C GLU A 383 -1.87 21.48 -5.59
N LEU A 384 -3.20 21.56 -5.34
CA LEU A 384 -4.04 20.37 -5.26
C LEU A 384 -4.10 19.67 -6.60
N ARG A 385 -3.74 18.38 -6.63
CA ARG A 385 -3.69 17.53 -7.83
C ARG A 385 -4.79 16.49 -7.83
N GLU A 386 -5.17 15.98 -6.67
CA GLU A 386 -6.16 14.92 -6.53
C GLU A 386 -7.19 15.28 -5.46
N LEU A 387 -8.47 15.15 -5.83
CA LEU A 387 -9.62 15.31 -4.95
C LEU A 387 -10.51 14.06 -5.02
N GLY A 388 -10.59 13.33 -3.91
CA GLY A 388 -11.51 12.22 -3.71
C GLY A 388 -12.79 12.68 -3.01
N LEU A 389 -13.94 12.43 -3.64
CA LEU A 389 -15.29 12.67 -3.11
C LEU A 389 -16.16 11.41 -3.20
N ARG A 390 -15.55 10.26 -3.43
CA ARG A 390 -16.19 8.97 -3.73
C ARG A 390 -17.24 8.62 -2.69
N HIS A 391 -18.32 7.94 -3.03
CA HIS A 391 -19.36 7.48 -2.09
C HIS A 391 -19.96 8.58 -1.19
N CYS A 392 -19.81 9.87 -1.52
CA CYS A 392 -20.49 10.96 -0.82
C CYS A 392 -21.94 11.06 -1.31
N LYS A 393 -22.79 10.13 -0.84
CA LYS A 393 -24.16 9.95 -1.34
C LYS A 393 -25.07 11.14 -1.08
N SER A 394 -24.76 11.95 -0.07
CA SER A 394 -25.51 13.18 0.28
C SER A 394 -25.08 14.43 -0.49
N LEU A 395 -23.93 14.37 -1.18
CA LEU A 395 -23.36 15.52 -1.89
C LEU A 395 -24.29 15.95 -3.04
N LEU A 396 -24.69 17.21 -3.06
CA LEU A 396 -25.62 17.79 -4.04
C LEU A 396 -24.90 18.46 -5.21
N GLU A 397 -23.73 19.04 -4.96
CA GLU A 397 -22.93 19.75 -5.96
C GLU A 397 -21.44 19.56 -5.75
N ILE A 398 -20.66 19.64 -6.83
CA ILE A 398 -19.19 19.65 -6.76
C ILE A 398 -18.74 21.08 -6.42
N PRO A 399 -17.82 21.28 -5.45
CA PRO A 399 -17.32 22.61 -5.10
C PRO A 399 -16.57 23.26 -6.26
N LYS A 400 -16.34 24.59 -6.18
CA LYS A 400 -15.38 25.22 -7.09
C LYS A 400 -14.00 24.55 -6.96
N LEU A 401 -13.48 24.07 -8.08
CA LEU A 401 -12.24 23.30 -8.13
C LEU A 401 -11.04 24.22 -8.40
N PRO A 402 -9.86 23.91 -7.83
CA PRO A 402 -8.65 24.66 -8.11
C PRO A 402 -8.13 24.34 -9.51
N SER A 403 -7.44 25.33 -10.06
CA SER A 403 -6.88 25.30 -11.41
C SER A 403 -5.79 24.21 -11.59
N SER A 404 -5.18 23.76 -10.49
CA SER A 404 -4.14 22.73 -10.45
C SER A 404 -4.66 21.30 -10.46
N LEU A 405 -5.98 21.09 -10.31
CA LEU A 405 -6.55 19.76 -10.15
C LEU A 405 -6.28 18.90 -11.41
N ARG A 406 -5.91 17.64 -11.19
CA ARG A 406 -5.64 16.62 -12.21
C ARG A 406 -6.58 15.43 -12.10
N VAL A 407 -7.01 15.09 -10.89
CA VAL A 407 -7.89 13.95 -10.65
C VAL A 407 -9.04 14.39 -9.76
N LEU A 408 -10.27 14.15 -10.22
CA LEU A 408 -11.48 14.28 -9.42
C LEU A 408 -12.24 12.96 -9.42
N ASP A 409 -12.26 12.28 -8.29
CA ASP A 409 -13.02 11.05 -8.17
C ASP A 409 -14.30 11.27 -7.35
N ALA A 410 -15.44 11.38 -8.04
CA ALA A 410 -16.76 11.54 -7.43
C ALA A 410 -17.66 10.33 -7.69
N HIS A 411 -17.08 9.12 -7.82
CA HIS A 411 -17.88 7.93 -8.06
C HIS A 411 -18.91 7.69 -6.95
N ASP A 412 -20.07 7.14 -7.33
CA ASP A 412 -21.16 6.82 -6.40
C ASP A 412 -21.69 7.99 -5.53
N CYS A 413 -21.45 9.25 -5.92
CA CYS A 413 -22.15 10.40 -5.33
C CYS A 413 -23.56 10.54 -5.92
N THR A 414 -24.45 9.64 -5.52
CA THR A 414 -25.83 9.56 -6.03
C THR A 414 -26.71 10.77 -5.70
N GLY A 415 -26.30 11.60 -4.73
CA GLY A 415 -26.97 12.86 -4.38
C GLY A 415 -26.82 13.96 -5.43
N ILE A 416 -25.82 13.86 -6.32
CA ILE A 416 -25.54 14.82 -7.41
C ILE A 416 -26.61 14.72 -8.53
N LYS A 417 -27.73 14.02 -8.28
CA LYS A 417 -28.78 13.75 -9.28
C LYS A 417 -29.50 15.02 -9.76
N THR A 418 -29.17 15.37 -11.00
CA THR A 418 -30.07 15.83 -12.07
C THR A 418 -30.88 17.11 -11.81
N LEU A 419 -30.22 18.26 -11.84
CA LEU A 419 -30.83 19.48 -12.40
C LEU A 419 -30.95 19.27 -13.93
N SER A 420 -32.05 18.66 -14.38
CA SER A 420 -32.58 18.65 -15.77
C SER A 420 -31.55 18.74 -16.92
N SER A 421 -31.02 17.59 -17.33
CA SER A 421 -30.66 17.08 -18.67
C SER A 421 -30.36 17.99 -19.90
N THR A 422 -30.09 19.29 -19.84
CA THR A 422 -29.96 20.08 -21.11
C THR A 422 -28.98 21.25 -21.12
N SER A 423 -28.09 21.42 -20.13
CA SER A 423 -27.17 22.57 -20.17
C SER A 423 -25.70 22.18 -20.25
N VAL A 424 -25.05 22.65 -21.32
CA VAL A 424 -23.59 22.74 -21.54
C VAL A 424 -22.86 23.31 -20.30
N LEU A 425 -23.58 24.05 -19.44
CA LEU A 425 -23.11 24.58 -18.16
C LEU A 425 -22.67 23.50 -17.15
N GLN A 426 -23.27 22.30 -17.16
CA GLN A 426 -22.86 21.20 -16.27
C GLN A 426 -21.44 20.71 -16.51
N TRP A 427 -20.89 20.93 -17.71
CA TRP A 427 -19.57 20.48 -18.13
C TRP A 427 -18.52 21.61 -18.10
N GLN A 428 -18.94 22.84 -17.81
CA GLN A 428 -18.05 24.01 -17.82
C GLN A 428 -16.94 23.90 -16.79
N TRP A 429 -17.19 23.33 -15.60
CA TRP A 429 -16.12 23.15 -14.61
C TRP A 429 -15.08 22.13 -15.07
N GLN A 430 -15.47 21.05 -15.76
CA GLN A 430 -14.52 20.09 -16.35
C GLN A 430 -13.70 20.74 -17.45
N LEU A 431 -14.36 21.50 -18.33
CA LEU A 431 -13.69 22.27 -19.39
C LEU A 431 -12.74 23.33 -18.82
N ASN A 432 -13.10 23.98 -17.71
CA ASN A 432 -12.26 24.96 -17.02
C ASN A 432 -11.07 24.30 -16.32
N CYS A 433 -11.29 23.17 -15.63
CA CYS A 433 -10.21 22.37 -15.04
C CYS A 433 -9.24 21.89 -16.12
N PHE A 434 -9.78 21.45 -17.26
CA PHE A 434 -9.00 21.05 -18.42
C PHE A 434 -8.18 22.21 -19.03
N LYS A 435 -8.82 23.35 -19.31
CA LYS A 435 -8.14 24.56 -19.81
C LYS A 435 -6.99 24.96 -18.87
N SER A 436 -7.21 24.86 -17.57
CA SER A 436 -6.19 25.16 -16.58
C SER A 436 -5.05 24.13 -16.52
N ALA A 437 -5.38 22.84 -16.48
CA ALA A 437 -4.40 21.76 -16.49
C ALA A 437 -3.47 21.86 -17.71
N PHE A 438 -4.04 22.16 -18.88
CA PHE A 438 -3.29 22.43 -20.11
C PHE A 438 -2.35 23.64 -20.00
N LEU A 439 -2.83 24.78 -19.49
CA LEU A 439 -2.01 25.99 -19.31
C LEU A 439 -0.83 25.74 -18.37
N GLN A 440 -1.02 24.97 -17.31
CA GLN A 440 0.04 24.61 -16.37
C GLN A 440 1.03 23.61 -16.99
N GLU A 441 0.58 22.65 -17.80
CA GLU A 441 1.44 21.73 -18.55
C GLU A 441 2.39 22.48 -19.50
N ILE A 442 1.88 23.50 -20.20
CA ILE A 442 2.68 24.40 -21.04
C ILE A 442 3.71 25.16 -20.20
N GLN A 443 3.34 25.64 -19.01
CA GLN A 443 4.28 26.32 -18.11
C GLN A 443 5.39 25.38 -17.65
N GLU A 444 5.07 24.16 -17.19
CA GLU A 444 6.07 23.18 -16.76
C GLU A 444 7.01 22.76 -17.90
N MET A 445 6.49 22.55 -19.11
CA MET A 445 7.29 22.23 -20.29
C MET A 445 8.20 23.37 -20.75
N LYS A 446 7.83 24.63 -20.54
CA LYS A 446 8.72 25.78 -20.80
C LYS A 446 9.95 25.79 -19.89
N TYR A 447 9.84 25.26 -18.67
CA TYR A 447 10.94 25.20 -17.69
C TYR A 447 11.77 23.92 -17.75
N ARG A 448 11.21 22.77 -18.18
CA ARG A 448 11.93 21.48 -18.28
C ARG A 448 12.42 21.15 -19.68
N ARG A 449 13.34 21.94 -20.26
CA ARG A 449 14.06 21.56 -21.49
C ARG A 449 15.28 20.65 -21.27
N LEU A 450 15.55 20.21 -20.05
CA LEU A 450 16.62 19.28 -19.72
C LEU A 450 16.14 18.35 -18.59
N LEU A 451 15.91 17.08 -18.93
CA LEU A 451 15.75 15.86 -18.10
C LEU A 451 14.49 15.06 -18.52
N SER A 452 14.71 13.77 -18.75
CA SER A 452 13.77 12.74 -19.22
C SER A 452 12.44 12.71 -18.46
N LEU A 453 11.36 12.44 -19.20
CA LEU A 453 10.02 12.09 -18.71
C LEU A 453 10.10 11.04 -17.58
N PRO A 454 9.31 11.13 -16.49
CA PRO A 454 9.28 10.12 -15.45
C PRO A 454 8.79 8.78 -16.02
N ALA A 455 9.46 7.68 -15.65
CA ALA A 455 9.15 6.32 -16.09
C ALA A 455 7.89 5.70 -15.43
N ASN A 456 7.20 6.42 -14.56
CA ASN A 456 6.00 5.94 -13.86
C ASN A 456 4.78 6.71 -14.40
N GLY A 457 3.88 5.98 -15.06
CA GLY A 457 2.79 6.50 -15.88
C GLY A 457 1.67 7.20 -15.11
N VAL A 458 1.95 8.37 -14.57
CA VAL A 458 0.92 9.37 -14.29
C VAL A 458 0.57 10.02 -15.63
N SER A 459 -0.67 9.85 -16.08
CA SER A 459 -1.13 10.39 -17.35
C SER A 459 -0.93 11.92 -17.38
N GLN A 460 -0.50 12.45 -18.53
CA GLN A 460 -0.36 13.89 -18.79
C GLN A 460 -1.72 14.59 -18.97
N GLY A 461 -2.73 14.20 -18.18
CA GLY A 461 -4.14 14.52 -18.42
C GLY A 461 -4.97 14.71 -17.15
N PHE A 462 -6.20 15.23 -17.32
CA PHE A 462 -7.21 15.29 -16.25
C PHE A 462 -8.09 14.04 -16.31
N SER A 463 -8.36 13.38 -15.18
CA SER A 463 -9.27 12.24 -15.10
C SER A 463 -10.38 12.50 -14.08
N THR A 464 -11.62 12.19 -14.46
CA THR A 464 -12.77 12.31 -13.57
C THR A 464 -13.73 11.13 -13.69
N VAL A 465 -14.36 10.77 -12.56
CA VAL A 465 -15.47 9.80 -12.52
C VAL A 465 -16.73 10.52 -12.08
N ILE A 466 -17.79 10.39 -12.86
CA ILE A 466 -19.04 11.11 -12.69
C ILE A 466 -20.15 10.13 -12.32
N PRO A 467 -20.93 10.42 -11.26
CA PRO A 467 -22.02 9.56 -10.85
C PRO A 467 -23.27 9.75 -11.74
N GLY A 468 -23.87 8.63 -12.14
CA GLY A 468 -25.32 8.55 -12.29
C GLY A 468 -25.99 9.07 -13.57
N SER A 469 -25.31 9.15 -14.71
CA SER A 469 -26.02 9.33 -15.99
C SER A 469 -26.32 8.01 -16.70
N GLY A 470 -25.52 6.95 -16.51
CA GLY A 470 -25.59 5.72 -17.34
C GLY A 470 -25.38 5.94 -18.84
N GLU A 471 -25.21 7.19 -19.26
CA GLU A 471 -25.14 7.66 -20.63
C GLU A 471 -23.92 8.57 -20.78
N LEU A 472 -23.30 8.51 -21.96
CA LEU A 472 -22.19 9.39 -22.30
C LEU A 472 -22.64 10.86 -22.38
N PRO A 473 -21.77 11.82 -22.05
CA PRO A 473 -22.10 13.24 -22.18
C PRO A 473 -22.46 13.61 -23.62
N GLU A 474 -23.52 14.40 -23.84
CA GLU A 474 -24.00 14.76 -25.18
C GLU A 474 -22.96 15.49 -26.05
N TRP A 475 -22.00 16.20 -25.43
CA TRP A 475 -20.93 16.88 -26.15
C TRP A 475 -19.83 15.93 -26.66
N ILE A 476 -19.84 14.67 -26.26
CA ILE A 476 -18.99 13.62 -26.84
C ILE A 476 -19.53 13.28 -28.23
N GLN A 477 -18.83 13.81 -29.23
CA GLN A 477 -19.21 13.79 -30.65
C GLN A 477 -19.32 12.38 -31.23
N HIS A 478 -18.43 11.47 -30.80
CA HIS A 478 -18.35 10.13 -31.35
C HIS A 478 -18.56 9.10 -30.26
N GLN A 479 -19.68 8.40 -30.32
CA GLN A 479 -20.07 7.39 -29.34
C GLN A 479 -20.21 6.02 -30.02
N GLY A 480 -19.93 4.96 -29.28
CA GLY A 480 -20.01 3.58 -29.71
C GLY A 480 -20.51 2.67 -28.59
N VAL A 481 -21.11 1.54 -28.97
CA VAL A 481 -21.54 0.49 -28.04
C VAL A 481 -20.39 -0.50 -27.85
N GLY A 482 -20.17 -0.91 -26.61
CA GLY A 482 -19.08 -1.79 -26.23
C GLY A 482 -17.81 -1.04 -25.84
N ASN A 483 -16.69 -1.75 -25.84
CA ASN A 483 -15.44 -1.28 -25.27
C ASN A 483 -14.48 -0.59 -26.26
N GLU A 484 -14.89 -0.40 -27.52
CA GLU A 484 -14.06 0.24 -28.53
C GLU A 484 -14.86 1.23 -29.37
N VAL A 485 -14.23 2.35 -29.72
CA VAL A 485 -14.79 3.35 -30.64
C VAL A 485 -13.72 3.77 -31.64
N ILE A 486 -14.11 3.83 -32.92
CA ILE A 486 -13.24 4.25 -34.03
C ILE A 486 -13.84 5.51 -34.65
N VAL A 487 -13.01 6.54 -34.76
CA VAL A 487 -13.43 7.88 -35.17
C VAL A 487 -12.61 8.34 -36.38
N PRO A 488 -13.25 8.71 -37.50
CA PRO A 488 -12.55 9.43 -38.56
C PRO A 488 -12.24 10.85 -38.10
N LEU A 489 -10.97 11.25 -38.13
CA LEU A 489 -10.58 12.61 -37.77
C LEU A 489 -10.93 13.57 -38.91
N PRO A 490 -11.57 14.72 -38.62
CA PRO A 490 -11.91 15.68 -39.66
C PRO A 490 -10.66 16.31 -40.30
N PRO A 491 -10.77 16.86 -41.52
CA PRO A 491 -9.70 17.67 -42.10
C PRO A 491 -9.36 18.84 -41.17
N ASN A 492 -8.07 19.12 -40.97
CA ASN A 492 -7.57 20.17 -40.06
C ASN A 492 -7.97 19.99 -38.58
N TRP A 493 -8.24 18.76 -38.12
CA TRP A 493 -8.60 18.47 -36.73
C TRP A 493 -7.57 18.97 -35.70
N TYR A 494 -6.29 19.10 -36.10
CA TYR A 494 -5.21 19.62 -35.27
C TYR A 494 -4.96 21.09 -35.60
N ASP A 495 -5.86 21.96 -35.16
CA ASP A 495 -5.73 23.42 -35.30
C ASP A 495 -5.14 24.08 -34.03
N LYS A 496 -5.00 25.40 -34.07
CA LYS A 496 -4.48 26.21 -32.95
C LYS A 496 -5.42 26.26 -31.74
N ASP A 497 -6.69 25.93 -31.96
CA ASP A 497 -7.76 26.03 -30.97
C ASP A 497 -8.06 24.64 -30.37
N PHE A 498 -7.51 23.56 -30.94
CA PHE A 498 -7.57 22.19 -30.43
C PHE A 498 -6.73 22.07 -29.16
N LEU A 499 -7.33 21.62 -28.08
CA LEU A 499 -6.69 21.47 -26.77
C LEU A 499 -6.38 20.01 -26.44
N GLY A 500 -7.16 19.05 -26.96
CA GLY A 500 -6.96 17.63 -26.67
C GLY A 500 -8.19 16.76 -26.96
N LEU A 501 -8.10 15.49 -26.57
CA LEU A 501 -9.16 14.49 -26.72
C LEU A 501 -9.80 14.20 -25.37
N ALA A 502 -11.12 14.09 -25.32
CA ALA A 502 -11.85 13.52 -24.20
C ALA A 502 -12.22 12.07 -24.53
N LEU A 503 -11.83 11.14 -23.68
CA LEU A 503 -12.08 9.71 -23.79
C LEU A 503 -13.06 9.33 -22.69
N CYS A 504 -14.24 8.84 -23.06
CA CYS A 504 -15.30 8.54 -22.12
C CYS A 504 -15.73 7.08 -22.24
N CYS A 505 -16.14 6.48 -21.13
CA CYS A 505 -16.83 5.20 -21.17
C CYS A 505 -17.69 4.96 -19.92
N VAL A 506 -18.72 4.15 -20.12
CA VAL A 506 -19.66 3.69 -19.09
C VAL A 506 -19.31 2.26 -18.76
N TYR A 507 -18.94 2.00 -17.50
CA TYR A 507 -18.67 0.66 -17.00
C TYR A 507 -19.85 0.13 -16.22
N ILE A 508 -20.14 -1.15 -16.39
CA ILE A 508 -21.15 -1.88 -15.63
C ILE A 508 -20.51 -3.10 -14.98
N PRO A 509 -20.81 -3.37 -13.69
CA PRO A 509 -20.34 -4.58 -13.02
C PRO A 509 -20.95 -5.81 -13.70
N GLN A 510 -20.11 -6.80 -13.98
CA GLN A 510 -20.59 -8.08 -14.46
C GLN A 510 -21.27 -8.82 -13.29
N GLN A 511 -22.60 -8.87 -13.27
CA GLN A 511 -23.33 -9.75 -12.35
C GLN A 511 -22.90 -11.19 -12.66
N GLY A 512 -22.43 -11.93 -11.65
CA GLY A 512 -22.20 -13.36 -11.82
C GLY A 512 -23.52 -14.02 -12.19
N GLU A 513 -23.55 -14.79 -13.28
CA GLU A 513 -24.68 -15.67 -13.54
C GLU A 513 -24.86 -16.59 -12.32
N PRO A 514 -26.06 -16.73 -11.76
CA PRO A 514 -26.30 -17.76 -10.76
C PRO A 514 -26.12 -19.10 -11.47
N GLU A 515 -25.24 -19.95 -10.94
CA GLU A 515 -25.12 -21.34 -11.38
C GLU A 515 -26.52 -21.97 -11.34
N SER A 516 -27.08 -22.22 -12.53
CA SER A 516 -28.37 -22.87 -12.65
C SER A 516 -28.26 -24.28 -12.06
N SER A 517 -28.92 -24.49 -10.94
CA SER A 517 -29.10 -25.79 -10.31
C SER A 517 -29.80 -26.76 -11.27
N THR A 518 -29.12 -27.83 -11.65
CA THR A 518 -29.75 -29.08 -12.07
C THR A 518 -29.18 -30.23 -11.26
N SER A 519 -29.92 -30.65 -10.23
CA SER A 519 -30.29 -32.06 -10.04
C SER A 519 -31.19 -32.18 -8.82
N GLU A 520 -32.42 -32.59 -9.10
CA GLU A 520 -33.34 -33.19 -8.14
C GLU A 520 -32.67 -34.37 -7.42
N ASN A 521 -32.85 -34.48 -6.11
CA ASN A 521 -33.26 -35.72 -5.47
C ASN A 521 -33.67 -35.53 -4.00
N GLU A 522 -34.68 -36.33 -3.67
CA GLU A 522 -35.53 -36.39 -2.49
C GLU A 522 -34.78 -36.74 -1.18
N SER A 523 -35.24 -36.20 -0.05
CA SER A 523 -35.87 -36.97 1.06
C SER A 523 -35.84 -36.21 2.39
N MET A 524 -36.88 -36.45 3.20
CA MET A 524 -37.16 -35.87 4.52
C MET A 524 -36.40 -36.56 5.65
N ASP A 525 -36.03 -35.83 6.71
CA ASP A 525 -36.49 -36.03 8.11
C ASP A 525 -35.76 -35.08 9.10
N GLU A 526 -36.52 -34.62 10.12
CA GLU A 526 -36.16 -33.70 11.23
C GLU A 526 -35.33 -34.38 12.39
N PRO A 527 -35.12 -33.79 13.60
CA PRO A 527 -34.26 -32.64 13.94
C PRO A 527 -33.36 -32.87 15.22
N MET A 528 -32.61 -31.82 15.61
CA MET A 528 -32.06 -31.48 16.97
C MET A 528 -30.87 -32.28 17.54
N ASP A 529 -29.71 -31.62 17.69
CA ASP A 529 -29.14 -31.22 19.00
C ASP A 529 -27.88 -30.35 18.81
N GLU A 530 -27.91 -29.15 19.41
CA GLU A 530 -26.82 -28.16 19.58
C GLU A 530 -25.85 -28.61 20.71
N PRO A 531 -24.59 -28.10 20.86
CA PRO A 531 -24.33 -26.65 20.94
C PRO A 531 -23.01 -26.11 20.35
N GLU A 532 -23.11 -24.83 19.97
CA GLU A 532 -22.10 -23.76 20.03
C GLU A 532 -20.61 -24.14 20.13
N SER A 533 -19.88 -23.92 19.04
CA SER A 533 -18.45 -23.59 19.11
C SER A 533 -18.05 -22.58 18.03
N SER A 534 -17.67 -21.39 18.52
CA SER A 534 -16.65 -20.48 17.98
C SER A 534 -16.46 -20.46 16.46
N THR A 535 -17.15 -19.54 15.79
CA THR A 535 -16.75 -19.06 14.47
C THR A 535 -15.41 -18.32 14.57
N SER A 536 -14.35 -19.02 14.20
CA SER A 536 -13.08 -18.44 13.81
C SER A 536 -13.27 -17.72 12.47
N GLU A 537 -13.51 -16.41 12.49
CA GLU A 537 -13.39 -15.60 11.29
C GLU A 537 -11.92 -15.31 11.01
N ASN A 538 -11.35 -16.20 10.20
CA ASN A 538 -10.13 -15.95 9.45
C ASN A 538 -10.37 -14.80 8.48
N ALA A 539 -10.12 -13.56 8.93
CA ALA A 539 -9.91 -12.44 8.04
C ALA A 539 -8.59 -12.67 7.27
N THR A 540 -8.72 -13.35 6.14
CA THR A 540 -7.68 -13.43 5.13
C THR A 540 -7.51 -12.02 4.56
N VAL A 541 -6.36 -11.41 4.85
CA VAL A 541 -5.87 -10.23 4.13
C VAL A 541 -5.56 -10.70 2.70
N ASN A 542 -6.60 -10.76 1.87
CA ASN A 542 -6.44 -10.72 0.43
C ASN A 542 -5.93 -9.33 0.10
N ILE A 543 -4.73 -9.25 -0.47
CA ILE A 543 -4.28 -8.05 -1.14
C ILE A 543 -5.16 -7.93 -2.39
N THR A 544 -6.33 -7.32 -2.24
CA THR A 544 -7.27 -6.97 -3.31
C THR A 544 -6.53 -6.05 -4.28
N GLN A 545 -6.33 -6.50 -5.52
CA GLN A 545 -5.79 -5.61 -6.55
C GLN A 545 -6.82 -4.49 -6.80
N PRO A 546 -6.40 -3.22 -6.71
CA PRO A 546 -7.33 -2.10 -6.76
C PRO A 546 -7.93 -1.93 -8.16
N TYR A 547 -9.05 -1.23 -8.19
CA TYR A 547 -9.76 -0.71 -9.36
C TYR A 547 -8.80 -0.20 -10.46
N HIS A 548 -8.75 -0.84 -11.63
CA HIS A 548 -7.90 -0.41 -12.75
C HIS A 548 -8.74 -0.23 -14.02
N LEU A 549 -8.90 1.01 -14.48
CA LEU A 549 -9.50 1.33 -15.78
C LEU A 549 -8.41 1.85 -16.72
N GLY A 550 -8.35 1.33 -17.93
CA GLY A 550 -7.35 1.68 -18.93
C GLY A 550 -8.00 2.00 -20.26
N CYS A 551 -7.42 2.95 -20.98
CA CYS A 551 -7.75 3.27 -22.35
C CYS A 551 -6.50 3.14 -23.23
N GLU A 552 -6.58 2.37 -24.29
CA GLU A 552 -5.55 2.31 -25.33
C GLU A 552 -5.98 3.21 -26.49
N LEU A 553 -5.13 4.15 -26.90
CA LEU A 553 -5.41 5.09 -27.96
C LEU A 553 -4.46 4.87 -29.14
N THR A 554 -5.02 4.58 -30.31
CA THR A 554 -4.25 4.19 -31.50
C THR A 554 -4.69 4.98 -32.73
N PHE A 555 -3.73 5.52 -33.49
CA PHE A 555 -3.99 6.06 -34.83
C PHE A 555 -3.92 4.92 -35.85
N LEU A 556 -5.01 4.66 -36.56
CA LEU A 556 -5.06 3.68 -37.62
C LEU A 556 -4.69 4.37 -38.94
N ASP A 557 -3.46 4.14 -39.40
CA ASP A 557 -3.02 4.38 -40.78
C ASP A 557 -2.99 3.02 -41.54
N ASP A 558 -2.76 3.03 -42.86
CA ASP A 558 -2.52 1.80 -43.66
C ASP A 558 -1.30 0.98 -43.19
N GLU A 559 -0.48 1.53 -42.28
CA GLU A 559 0.56 0.82 -41.53
C GLU A 559 0.28 0.93 -40.03
N ILE A 560 0.31 -0.21 -39.32
CA ILE A 560 -0.02 -0.36 -37.90
C ILE A 560 0.82 0.61 -37.05
N GLY A 561 0.22 1.71 -36.57
CA GLY A 561 0.91 2.77 -35.84
C GLY A 561 0.40 2.95 -34.40
N PHE A 562 1.15 2.43 -33.41
CA PHE A 562 0.83 2.63 -31.99
C PHE A 562 1.17 4.06 -31.53
N LEU A 563 0.20 4.76 -30.91
CA LEU A 563 0.40 6.12 -30.40
C LEU A 563 0.86 6.11 -28.93
N ASP A 564 0.02 5.56 -28.04
CA ASP A 564 0.23 5.56 -26.60
C ASP A 564 -0.71 4.58 -25.86
N TYR A 565 -0.26 4.04 -24.73
CA TYR A 565 -1.11 3.31 -23.78
C TYR A 565 -1.45 4.24 -22.61
N LEU A 566 -2.72 4.64 -22.50
CA LEU A 566 -3.20 5.50 -21.41
C LEU A 566 -3.87 4.64 -20.35
N SER A 567 -3.08 4.06 -19.46
CA SER A 567 -3.62 3.48 -18.23
C SER A 567 -3.80 4.57 -17.19
N CYS A 568 -5.00 4.67 -16.62
CA CYS A 568 -5.24 5.40 -15.39
C CYS A 568 -5.47 4.37 -14.28
N GLY A 569 -4.42 4.03 -13.54
CA GLY A 569 -4.61 3.32 -12.28
C GLY A 569 -5.10 4.29 -11.22
N SER A 570 -6.40 4.30 -10.93
CA SER A 570 -6.89 4.85 -9.66
C SER A 570 -6.79 3.74 -8.62
N SER A 571 -5.73 3.71 -7.79
CA SER A 571 -5.63 2.70 -6.74
C SER A 571 -6.73 2.92 -5.70
N CYS A 572 -7.90 2.29 -5.88
CA CYS A 572 -8.97 2.27 -4.90
C CYS A 572 -8.67 1.22 -3.82
N GLN A 573 -8.51 1.64 -2.57
CA GLN A 573 -8.59 0.76 -1.39
C GLN A 573 -10.05 0.57 -0.92
N CYS A 574 -11.00 0.51 -1.85
CA CYS A 574 -12.38 0.18 -1.52
C CYS A 574 -12.47 -1.32 -1.21
N ASP A 575 -12.42 -1.66 0.08
CA ASP A 575 -12.51 -3.04 0.58
C ASP A 575 -13.94 -3.63 0.50
N HIS A 576 -14.90 -2.96 -0.13
CA HIS A 576 -16.31 -3.40 -0.15
C HIS A 576 -16.87 -3.53 -1.58
N ASN A 577 -17.46 -4.70 -1.84
CA ASN A 577 -17.90 -5.23 -3.14
C ASN A 577 -19.15 -4.55 -3.76
N ASP A 578 -19.65 -3.43 -3.23
CA ASP A 578 -21.06 -3.05 -3.47
C ASP A 578 -21.26 -1.70 -4.22
N GLY A 579 -20.23 -1.19 -4.91
CA GLY A 579 -20.22 0.22 -5.35
C GLY A 579 -20.14 0.53 -6.84
N VAL A 580 -20.20 -0.44 -7.75
CA VAL A 580 -20.08 -0.12 -9.20
C VAL A 580 -21.43 0.37 -9.74
N SER A 581 -21.71 1.64 -9.49
CA SER A 581 -22.81 2.40 -10.08
C SER A 581 -22.56 2.65 -11.58
N GLU A 582 -23.61 2.91 -12.37
CA GLU A 582 -23.61 3.33 -13.79
C GLU A 582 -22.85 4.67 -13.98
N SER A 583 -21.56 4.65 -13.73
CA SER A 583 -20.70 5.83 -13.66
C SER A 583 -19.98 6.02 -14.98
N VAL A 584 -19.82 7.28 -15.37
CA VAL A 584 -19.07 7.65 -16.56
C VAL A 584 -17.65 7.97 -16.14
N TRP A 585 -16.68 7.23 -16.68
CA TRP A 585 -15.29 7.61 -16.60
C TRP A 585 -14.95 8.52 -17.78
N VAL A 586 -14.37 9.69 -17.48
CA VAL A 586 -13.91 10.66 -18.47
C VAL A 586 -12.43 10.94 -18.23
N THR A 587 -11.61 10.68 -19.25
CA THR A 587 -10.17 11.00 -19.25
C THR A 587 -9.85 11.96 -20.38
N TYR A 588 -9.10 13.00 -20.08
CA TYR A 588 -8.65 13.97 -21.07
C TYR A 588 -7.19 13.71 -21.44
N TYR A 589 -6.91 13.64 -22.74
CA TYR A 589 -5.58 13.48 -23.32
C TYR A 589 -5.15 14.78 -24.00
N SER A 590 -4.09 15.41 -23.48
CA SER A 590 -3.57 16.69 -23.95
C SER A 590 -3.09 16.63 -25.40
N ASN A 591 -3.33 17.70 -26.18
CA ASN A 591 -2.79 17.81 -27.54
C ASN A 591 -1.25 17.79 -27.60
N VAL A 592 -0.58 18.05 -26.46
CA VAL A 592 0.88 18.12 -26.37
C VAL A 592 1.47 16.71 -26.34
N ALA A 593 0.78 15.77 -25.71
CA ALA A 593 1.13 14.36 -25.67
C ALA A 593 1.08 13.70 -27.07
N ILE A 594 0.28 14.26 -28.00
CA ILE A 594 0.20 13.79 -29.39
C ILE A 594 1.51 14.07 -30.12
N LYS A 595 2.25 13.01 -30.50
CA LYS A 595 3.54 13.10 -31.21
C LYS A 595 3.39 13.88 -32.52
N HIS A 596 4.38 14.71 -32.84
CA HIS A 596 4.36 15.59 -34.02
C HIS A 596 4.07 14.86 -35.35
N ARG A 597 4.50 13.60 -35.51
CA ARG A 597 4.25 12.80 -36.73
C ARG A 597 2.77 12.57 -37.05
N TYR A 598 1.89 12.69 -36.06
CA TYR A 598 0.44 12.50 -36.21
C TYR A 598 -0.33 13.82 -36.40
N ARG A 599 0.33 14.96 -36.19
CA ARG A 599 -0.24 16.32 -36.37
C ARG A 599 -0.26 16.67 -37.86
N SER A 600 -1.17 16.07 -38.61
CA SER A 600 -1.26 16.23 -40.07
C SER A 600 -2.70 16.18 -40.55
N ASP A 601 -2.99 16.85 -41.67
CA ASP A 601 -4.31 16.88 -42.33
C ASP A 601 -4.60 15.63 -43.19
N LYS A 602 -3.77 14.59 -43.08
CA LYS A 602 -4.05 13.31 -43.73
C LYS A 602 -5.30 12.68 -43.12
N PRO A 603 -6.19 12.06 -43.91
CA PRO A 603 -7.31 11.30 -43.38
C PRO A 603 -6.76 10.15 -42.53
N ARG A 604 -7.17 10.10 -41.26
CA ARG A 604 -6.74 9.13 -40.26
C ARG A 604 -7.94 8.70 -39.42
N PHE A 605 -7.87 7.50 -38.88
CA PHE A 605 -8.82 7.06 -37.87
C PHE A 605 -8.15 7.01 -36.51
N LEU A 606 -8.90 7.35 -35.47
CA LEU A 606 -8.51 7.24 -34.09
C LEU A 606 -9.33 6.14 -33.44
N LYS A 607 -8.67 5.15 -32.84
CA LYS A 607 -9.30 4.09 -32.09
C LYS A 607 -9.02 4.27 -30.61
N ALA A 608 -10.07 4.29 -29.78
CA ALA A 608 -9.95 4.14 -28.34
C ALA A 608 -10.49 2.77 -27.91
N SER A 609 -9.72 2.02 -27.13
CA SER A 609 -10.10 0.72 -26.58
C SER A 609 -10.04 0.77 -25.05
N PHE A 610 -11.17 0.53 -24.40
CA PHE A 610 -11.34 0.60 -22.96
C PHE A 610 -11.30 -0.81 -22.35
N ARG A 611 -10.64 -0.94 -21.21
CA ARG A 611 -10.57 -2.20 -20.44
C ARG A 611 -10.50 -1.87 -18.96
N GLY A 612 -11.01 -2.75 -18.11
CA GLY A 612 -10.80 -2.55 -16.68
C GLY A 612 -11.02 -3.80 -15.84
N HIS A 613 -10.52 -3.72 -14.61
CA HIS A 613 -10.73 -4.71 -13.57
C HIS A 613 -11.19 -4.02 -12.28
N VAL A 614 -12.15 -4.63 -11.59
CA VAL A 614 -12.60 -4.24 -10.26
C VAL A 614 -12.49 -5.46 -9.37
N ASN A 615 -11.72 -5.35 -8.28
CA ASN A 615 -11.45 -6.46 -7.35
C ASN A 615 -10.96 -7.74 -8.06
N GLY A 616 -10.11 -7.57 -9.10
CA GLY A 616 -9.59 -8.66 -9.92
C GLY A 616 -10.57 -9.26 -10.94
N LYS A 617 -11.82 -8.79 -11.02
CA LYS A 617 -12.82 -9.21 -12.02
C LYS A 617 -12.87 -8.21 -13.18
N PRO A 618 -12.95 -8.67 -14.45
CA PRO A 618 -13.11 -7.77 -15.59
C PRO A 618 -14.45 -7.02 -15.51
N VAL A 619 -14.45 -5.74 -15.87
CA VAL A 619 -15.68 -4.95 -16.02
C VAL A 619 -16.14 -4.89 -17.48
N LYS A 620 -17.46 -4.86 -17.69
CA LYS A 620 -18.05 -4.66 -19.02
C LYS A 620 -18.15 -3.17 -19.31
N VAL A 621 -17.66 -2.73 -20.47
CA VAL A 621 -17.92 -1.38 -20.99
C VAL A 621 -19.17 -1.46 -21.85
N GLU A 622 -20.21 -0.71 -21.48
CA GLU A 622 -21.45 -0.68 -22.27
C GLU A 622 -21.41 0.33 -23.40
N GLN A 623 -20.87 1.51 -23.12
CA GLN A 623 -20.75 2.59 -24.09
C GLN A 623 -19.39 3.24 -23.93
N CYS A 624 -18.82 3.71 -25.03
CA CYS A 624 -17.61 4.51 -25.01
C CYS A 624 -17.64 5.61 -26.08
N GLY A 625 -16.80 6.63 -25.94
CA GLY A 625 -16.77 7.73 -26.87
C GLY A 625 -15.50 8.55 -26.85
N ILE A 626 -15.32 9.33 -27.91
CA ILE A 626 -14.23 10.29 -28.10
C ILE A 626 -14.84 11.65 -28.46
N GLY A 627 -14.44 12.69 -27.74
CA GLY A 627 -14.74 14.09 -28.07
C GLY A 627 -13.46 14.85 -28.40
N LEU A 628 -13.50 15.70 -29.43
CA LEU A 628 -12.43 16.67 -29.69
C LEU A 628 -12.73 17.96 -28.91
N VAL A 629 -11.78 18.39 -28.08
CA VAL A 629 -11.95 19.57 -27.22
C VAL A 629 -11.20 20.76 -27.82
N HIS A 630 -11.92 21.86 -28.07
CA HIS A 630 -11.38 23.13 -28.58
C HIS A 630 -11.65 24.29 -27.61
N VAL A 631 -10.98 25.43 -27.81
CA VAL A 631 -11.07 26.63 -26.95
C VAL A 631 -12.49 27.21 -26.84
N ASP A 632 -13.30 27.12 -27.90
CA ASP A 632 -14.62 27.77 -28.02
C ASP A 632 -15.78 26.76 -28.07
N LEU A 633 -16.36 26.41 -26.92
CA LEU A 633 -17.62 25.65 -26.83
C LEU A 633 -18.85 26.53 -26.53
N GLU A 634 -18.73 27.86 -26.52
CA GLU A 634 -19.87 28.75 -26.23
C GLU A 634 -20.81 28.98 -27.44
N ASN A 635 -20.43 28.59 -28.67
CA ASN A 635 -21.18 28.96 -29.89
C ASN A 635 -21.70 27.81 -30.77
N SER A 636 -21.70 26.55 -30.32
CA SER A 636 -22.48 25.50 -31.02
C SER A 636 -23.98 25.56 -30.63
N SER A 637 -24.56 26.76 -30.64
CA SER A 637 -26.00 26.95 -30.86
C SER A 637 -26.16 27.40 -32.32
N GLY A 638 -26.43 26.44 -33.19
CA GLY A 638 -26.43 26.65 -34.64
C GLY A 638 -27.69 26.10 -35.29
N VAL A 639 -28.82 26.75 -34.97
CA VAL A 639 -30.05 26.78 -35.76
C VAL A 639 -29.74 26.66 -37.25
N GLY A 640 -30.40 25.70 -37.91
CA GLY A 640 -30.38 25.58 -39.36
C GLY A 640 -30.77 26.88 -40.04
N SER A 641 -29.83 27.47 -40.77
CA SER A 641 -30.12 28.46 -41.81
C SER A 641 -29.90 27.81 -43.17
N GLY A 642 -30.91 27.06 -43.61
CA GLY A 642 -31.04 26.67 -45.01
C GLY A 642 -31.33 27.92 -45.85
N LYS A 643 -30.51 28.14 -46.89
CA LYS A 643 -30.90 28.93 -48.05
C LYS A 643 -31.62 28.01 -49.04
N LEU A 644 -32.76 28.53 -49.52
CA LEU A 644 -33.77 27.99 -50.45
C LEU A 644 -34.83 27.08 -49.84
#